data_AF-A0A8J7LCH5-F1
#
_entry.id   AF-A0A8J7LCH5-F1
#
_cell.length_a   1.000
_cell.length_b   1.000
_cell.length_c   1.000
_cell.angle_alpha   90.00
_cell.angle_beta   90.00
_cell.angle_gamma   90.00
#
_symmetry.space_group_name_H-M   'P 1'
#
loop_
_entity.id
_entity.type
_entity.pdbx_description
1 polymer ?
#
loop_
_entity_poly.entity_id
_entity_poly.type
_entity_poly.pdbx_seq_one_letter_code
_entity_poly.pdbx_strand_id
1 'polypeptide(L)'
;MAFRYEIVTKQKRADQIGLRLQCDEQRQAEEIHRRLRQAGFTISSLMSATHSDYTHFIYVTLIENNIDNTMFKIEAHIRALNNVDVAKKPVSIKDFRTWQNQFRKVIKQLNNDDVRPTSSVQEINQSRLKQKIAAGLTTQVEEKLLQQSDNNDSNALRTLIALYANTEQNEQLVELFKVKRSAVFALPVSGRLVEQLVGAHLQIYKETNAPELLRSAQELAQEFLPELERLRQANEVRKLLHLSLVAQEPLPKIEGATLNEQLTQLLEIEPGERISQLDKLKNKYPKAINVILALADSYVSIDNPESALQIYQSITEKTEELQQRHAEVLLNSQRFQEVIELLPKVISELSPALAGLRGAALYNLGEKTQASEFLEKAWQGGERRVQILLPLAKLWATVGDPVKAGEVYQILLETADEKLTLSDRVLIARVANLDGFGDIYDDDKVSYYELCVNLAGVRLRDLPEAEEILKDRLDLWKQVQNTSGMLNAYADWLDWLASVGKWEDLNNELGIVRKFAIEQKISSLQYFELLEGLEAYINVQPTLRQSLANDYFGLAIAEIDNALRQEEIEAPFFQDLKRALFYLNSDSANELVEYRQQRRAEATKLNVQVASDENIVSTTQNLASINLALVGGHQATRREVIRELCENYGLKNCVEVAPSSEAYISRSNVQAQISNCNLIAVITGYMGHDLSQIVSDLKKDGTLTGNVFFLACRGKSGVVRAILNKVQ
;
A
#
# COMPACT_ATOMS: atom_id res chain seq x y z
N MET A 1 31.48 -3.19 -33.63
CA MET A 1 30.60 -3.83 -34.63
C MET A 1 29.33 -3.00 -34.76
N ALA A 2 28.77 -2.88 -35.96
CA ALA A 2 27.59 -2.05 -36.23
C ALA A 2 26.34 -2.93 -36.25
N PHE A 3 25.31 -2.55 -35.48
CA PHE A 3 24.01 -3.22 -35.52
C PHE A 3 23.32 -2.94 -36.87
N ARG A 4 22.49 -3.86 -37.35
CA ARG A 4 21.68 -3.65 -38.57
C ARG A 4 20.24 -3.35 -38.20
N TYR A 5 19.57 -2.53 -39.01
CA TYR A 5 18.15 -2.28 -38.85
C TYR A 5 17.40 -2.25 -40.17
N GLU A 6 16.10 -2.54 -40.12
CA GLU A 6 15.17 -2.46 -41.25
C GLU A 6 13.87 -1.77 -40.80
N ILE A 7 13.39 -0.82 -41.61
CA ILE A 7 12.11 -0.16 -41.40
C ILE A 7 11.03 -0.87 -42.23
N VAL A 8 9.97 -1.31 -41.56
CA VAL A 8 8.84 -2.04 -42.12
C VAL A 8 7.63 -1.11 -42.21
N THR A 9 7.29 -0.69 -43.44
CA THR A 9 6.29 0.38 -43.70
C THR A 9 4.84 -0.07 -43.84
N LYS A 10 4.54 -1.39 -43.83
CA LYS A 10 3.16 -1.92 -43.93
C LYS A 10 2.79 -2.76 -42.73
N GLN A 11 2.14 -2.18 -41.71
CA GLN A 11 1.54 -2.92 -40.58
C GLN A 11 0.25 -2.26 -40.03
N LYS A 12 -0.36 -2.91 -39.02
CA LYS A 12 -1.76 -2.86 -38.53
C LYS A 12 -2.44 -1.48 -38.39
N ARG A 13 -1.71 -0.36 -38.35
CA ARG A 13 -2.26 1.00 -38.27
C ARG A 13 -1.48 1.94 -39.20
N ALA A 14 -2.17 2.88 -39.83
CA ALA A 14 -1.60 3.76 -40.86
C ALA A 14 -0.52 4.73 -40.33
N ASP A 15 -0.42 4.90 -39.02
CA ASP A 15 0.49 5.81 -38.31
C ASP A 15 1.69 5.09 -37.66
N GLN A 16 1.87 3.79 -37.90
CA GLN A 16 2.91 2.98 -37.26
C GLN A 16 3.85 2.34 -38.28
N ILE A 17 5.15 2.50 -38.04
CA ILE A 17 6.19 1.73 -38.71
C ILE A 17 6.78 0.69 -37.76
N GLY A 18 7.17 -0.45 -38.29
CA GLY A 18 7.97 -1.42 -37.57
C GLY A 18 9.46 -1.13 -37.75
N LEU A 19 10.26 -1.29 -36.70
CA LEU A 19 11.72 -1.27 -36.78
C LEU A 19 12.25 -2.62 -36.30
N ARG A 20 12.91 -3.34 -37.20
CA ARG A 20 13.63 -4.58 -36.90
C ARG A 20 15.08 -4.27 -36.62
N LEU A 21 15.64 -4.89 -35.58
CA LEU A 21 17.01 -4.67 -35.11
C LEU A 21 17.77 -6.00 -35.01
N GLN A 22 18.95 -6.05 -35.60
CA GLN A 22 19.92 -7.13 -35.43
C GLN A 22 21.05 -6.59 -34.55
N CYS A 23 21.04 -6.99 -33.29
CA CYS A 23 21.98 -6.58 -32.25
C CYS A 23 22.79 -7.79 -31.77
N ASP A 24 24.07 -7.59 -31.47
CA ASP A 24 24.94 -8.67 -30.98
C ASP A 24 24.67 -8.98 -29.49
N GLU A 25 24.18 -7.99 -28.74
CA GLU A 25 23.87 -8.09 -27.31
C GLU A 25 22.55 -7.38 -26.97
N GLN A 26 21.82 -7.88 -25.97
CA GLN A 26 20.57 -7.29 -25.46
C GLN A 26 20.73 -5.81 -25.10
N ARG A 27 21.86 -5.48 -24.46
CA ARG A 27 22.19 -4.12 -24.02
C ARG A 27 22.25 -3.12 -25.17
N GLN A 28 22.65 -3.57 -26.36
CA GLN A 28 22.70 -2.72 -27.55
C GLN A 28 21.29 -2.39 -28.04
N ALA A 29 20.36 -3.34 -28.00
CA ALA A 29 18.95 -3.12 -28.37
C ALA A 29 18.24 -2.20 -27.37
N GLU A 30 18.51 -2.34 -26.06
CA GLU A 30 18.00 -1.45 -25.01
C GLU A 30 18.52 -0.02 -25.16
N GLU A 31 19.79 0.16 -25.53
CA GLU A 31 20.36 1.48 -25.78
C GLU A 31 19.73 2.15 -27.01
N ILE A 32 19.49 1.41 -28.09
CA ILE A 32 18.75 1.92 -29.27
C ILE A 32 17.33 2.33 -28.87
N HIS A 33 16.64 1.49 -28.09
CA HIS A 33 15.28 1.76 -27.57
C HIS A 33 15.24 3.05 -26.74
N ARG A 34 16.17 3.19 -25.78
CA ARG A 34 16.30 4.37 -24.93
C ARG A 34 16.53 5.64 -25.75
N ARG A 35 17.39 5.57 -26.76
CA ARG A 35 17.75 6.71 -27.61
C ARG A 35 16.61 7.14 -28.53
N LEU A 36 15.84 6.20 -29.05
CA LEU A 36 14.62 6.52 -29.80
C LEU A 36 13.61 7.25 -28.92
N ARG A 37 13.42 6.82 -27.67
CA ARG A 37 12.55 7.53 -26.71
C ARG A 37 13.08 8.94 -26.40
N GLN A 38 14.39 9.10 -26.21
CA GLN A 38 15.01 10.41 -25.98
C GLN A 38 14.91 11.36 -27.18
N ALA A 39 14.85 10.82 -28.39
CA ALA A 39 14.62 11.59 -29.61
C ALA A 39 13.14 11.99 -29.82
N GLY A 40 12.27 11.71 -28.84
CA GLY A 40 10.87 12.12 -28.84
C GLY A 40 9.90 11.17 -29.55
N PHE A 41 10.35 9.96 -29.89
CA PHE A 41 9.48 8.98 -30.55
C PHE A 41 8.62 8.22 -29.53
N THR A 42 7.32 8.07 -29.87
CA THR A 42 6.43 7.13 -29.18
C THR A 42 6.72 5.72 -29.69
N ILE A 43 7.32 4.89 -28.85
CA ILE A 43 7.76 3.53 -29.20
C ILE A 43 7.11 2.47 -28.30
N SER A 44 6.84 1.28 -28.84
CA SER A 44 6.37 0.12 -28.06
C SER A 44 7.46 -0.44 -27.15
N SER A 45 7.12 -1.44 -26.33
CA SER A 45 8.13 -2.28 -25.70
C SER A 45 9.04 -2.95 -26.73
N LEU A 46 10.27 -3.23 -26.31
CA LEU A 46 11.24 -4.04 -27.06
C LEU A 46 10.75 -5.49 -27.09
N MET A 47 10.49 -6.02 -28.28
CA MET A 47 10.01 -7.40 -28.49
C MET A 47 11.08 -8.20 -29.21
N SER A 48 11.03 -9.54 -29.11
CA SER A 48 11.83 -10.42 -29.97
C SER A 48 11.29 -10.37 -31.41
N ALA A 49 12.19 -10.28 -32.39
CA ALA A 49 11.77 -10.31 -33.79
C ALA A 49 11.30 -11.72 -34.19
N THR A 50 10.22 -11.80 -34.95
CA THR A 50 9.74 -13.06 -35.54
C THR A 50 10.49 -13.47 -36.81
N HIS A 51 11.31 -12.57 -37.35
CA HIS A 51 12.12 -12.80 -38.55
C HIS A 51 13.52 -13.30 -38.14
N SER A 52 13.98 -14.40 -38.72
CA SER A 52 15.24 -15.09 -38.34
C SER A 52 16.48 -14.20 -38.38
N ASP A 53 16.50 -13.22 -39.27
CA ASP A 53 17.66 -12.36 -39.50
C ASP A 53 17.78 -11.19 -38.52
N TYR A 54 16.78 -11.00 -37.65
CA TYR A 54 16.74 -9.93 -36.67
C TYR A 54 16.52 -10.48 -35.26
N THR A 55 17.07 -9.79 -34.28
CA THR A 55 16.96 -10.19 -32.86
C THR A 55 15.75 -9.55 -32.19
N HIS A 56 15.45 -8.31 -32.56
CA HIS A 56 14.48 -7.47 -31.86
C HIS A 56 13.58 -6.72 -32.83
N PHE A 57 12.40 -6.35 -32.34
CA PHE A 57 11.40 -5.60 -33.09
C PHE A 57 10.71 -4.58 -32.18
N ILE A 58 10.45 -3.38 -32.72
CA ILE A 58 9.71 -2.32 -32.05
C ILE A 58 8.76 -1.62 -33.01
N TYR A 59 7.63 -1.14 -32.50
CA TYR A 59 6.77 -0.22 -33.22
C TYR A 59 7.17 1.22 -32.89
N VAL A 60 7.20 2.06 -33.92
CA VAL A 60 7.40 3.50 -33.78
C VAL A 60 6.21 4.21 -34.43
N THR A 61 5.45 4.97 -33.65
CA THR A 61 4.34 5.78 -34.16
C THR A 61 4.89 7.09 -34.73
N LEU A 62 4.50 7.44 -35.96
CA LEU A 62 5.13 8.50 -36.76
C LEU A 62 4.18 9.64 -37.19
N ILE A 63 4.79 10.82 -37.32
CA ILE A 63 4.52 11.81 -38.38
C ILE A 63 5.70 11.63 -39.36
N GLU A 64 5.47 11.07 -40.56
CA GLU A 64 6.51 10.59 -41.49
C GLU A 64 7.54 11.67 -41.88
N ASN A 65 8.81 11.49 -41.47
CA ASN A 65 10.06 11.86 -42.19
C ASN A 65 11.36 11.86 -41.33
N ASN A 66 11.35 11.44 -40.05
CA ASN A 66 12.48 11.71 -39.14
C ASN A 66 13.26 10.50 -38.57
N ILE A 67 12.87 9.25 -38.90
CA ILE A 67 13.47 8.08 -38.25
C ILE A 67 14.85 7.71 -38.81
N ASP A 68 15.07 7.78 -40.12
CA ASP A 68 16.36 7.44 -40.74
C ASP A 68 17.50 8.35 -40.24
N ASN A 69 17.24 9.66 -40.19
CA ASN A 69 18.20 10.63 -39.64
C ASN A 69 18.51 10.37 -38.14
N THR A 70 17.53 9.86 -37.39
CA THR A 70 17.73 9.55 -35.98
C THR A 70 18.54 8.26 -35.82
N MET A 71 18.22 7.22 -36.59
CA MET A 71 18.93 5.95 -36.56
C MET A 71 20.40 6.10 -36.95
N PHE A 72 20.70 6.96 -37.93
CA PHE A 72 22.08 7.29 -38.28
C PHE A 72 22.86 7.92 -37.11
N LYS A 73 22.24 8.82 -36.34
CA LYS A 73 22.86 9.43 -35.14
C LYS A 73 23.06 8.41 -34.02
N ILE A 74 22.11 7.49 -33.82
CA ILE A 74 22.20 6.42 -32.83
C ILE A 74 23.35 5.48 -33.17
N GLU A 75 23.51 5.13 -34.45
CA GLU A 75 24.60 4.27 -34.91
C GLU A 75 25.98 4.88 -34.64
N ALA A 76 26.15 6.17 -34.97
CA ALA A 76 27.40 6.89 -34.69
C ALA A 76 27.75 6.90 -33.19
N HIS A 77 26.75 7.03 -32.32
CA HIS A 77 26.94 7.05 -30.87
C HIS A 77 27.36 5.68 -30.30
N ILE A 78 26.69 4.61 -30.73
CA ILE A 78 27.00 3.25 -30.27
C ILE A 78 28.40 2.81 -30.71
N ARG A 79 28.86 3.25 -31.90
CA ARG A 79 30.24 3.03 -32.34
C ARG A 79 31.28 3.72 -31.45
N ALA A 80 30.98 4.87 -30.87
CA ALA A 80 31.90 5.60 -29.99
C ALA A 80 32.06 4.94 -28.60
N LEU A 81 30.98 4.35 -28.07
CA LEU A 81 30.98 3.68 -26.76
C LEU A 81 31.83 2.41 -26.73
N ASN A 82 31.89 1.67 -27.84
CA ASN A 82 32.61 0.40 -27.91
C ASN A 82 34.14 0.55 -28.03
N ASN A 83 34.67 1.77 -28.10
CA ASN A 83 36.11 2.04 -28.29
C ASN A 83 36.85 2.45 -26.99
N VAL A 84 36.23 2.35 -25.81
CA VAL A 84 36.85 2.76 -24.54
C VAL A 84 37.16 1.53 -23.68
N ASP A 85 38.37 0.98 -23.83
CA ASP A 85 38.93 -0.08 -22.98
C ASP A 85 39.34 0.48 -21.60
N VAL A 86 38.93 -0.16 -20.49
CA VAL A 86 39.33 0.19 -19.13
C VAL A 86 40.08 -0.96 -18.44
N ALA A 87 41.37 -0.74 -18.18
CA ALA A 87 42.27 -1.62 -17.45
C ALA A 87 41.94 -1.69 -15.94
N LYS A 88 41.85 -2.90 -15.39
CA LYS A 88 41.71 -3.15 -13.94
C LYS A 88 43.09 -3.30 -13.28
N LYS A 89 43.32 -2.60 -12.16
CA LYS A 89 44.42 -2.88 -11.21
C LYS A 89 43.85 -3.38 -9.87
N PRO A 90 44.41 -4.43 -9.25
CA PRO A 90 43.99 -4.90 -7.94
C PRO A 90 44.75 -4.16 -6.82
N VAL A 91 44.05 -3.81 -5.73
CA VAL A 91 44.66 -3.27 -4.50
C VAL A 91 44.63 -4.35 -3.43
N SER A 92 45.79 -4.60 -2.80
CA SER A 92 46.01 -5.64 -1.80
C SER A 92 45.35 -5.32 -0.45
N ILE A 93 44.64 -6.29 0.11
CA ILE A 93 43.97 -6.22 1.42
C ILE A 93 44.98 -6.52 2.53
N LYS A 94 45.07 -5.64 3.54
CA LYS A 94 45.78 -5.90 4.81
C LYS A 94 44.97 -6.90 5.66
N ASP A 95 45.66 -7.84 6.29
CA ASP A 95 45.11 -8.98 7.02
C ASP A 95 43.91 -8.67 7.94
N PHE A 96 42.79 -9.37 7.68
CA PHE A 96 41.50 -9.33 8.40
C PHE A 96 41.65 -9.47 9.92
N ARG A 97 42.66 -10.23 10.36
CA ARG A 97 42.95 -10.47 11.77
C ARG A 97 43.37 -9.18 12.51
N THR A 98 44.01 -8.25 11.81
CA THR A 98 44.43 -6.95 12.34
C THR A 98 43.23 -6.03 12.53
N TRP A 99 42.30 -6.03 11.55
CA TRP A 99 41.04 -5.29 11.63
C TRP A 99 40.14 -5.83 12.75
N GLN A 100 39.99 -7.15 12.85
CA GLN A 100 39.13 -7.79 13.86
C GLN A 100 39.61 -7.50 15.30
N ASN A 101 40.93 -7.43 15.52
CA ASN A 101 41.50 -7.08 16.81
C ASN A 101 41.32 -5.60 17.16
N GLN A 102 41.42 -4.69 16.18
CA GLN A 102 41.12 -3.27 16.38
C GLN A 102 39.62 -3.05 16.66
N PHE A 103 38.75 -3.72 15.90
CA PHE A 103 37.30 -3.66 16.09
C PHE A 103 36.89 -4.12 17.49
N ARG A 104 37.41 -5.26 17.97
CA ARG A 104 37.12 -5.74 19.33
C ARG A 104 37.60 -4.78 20.42
N LYS A 105 38.71 -4.09 20.19
CA LYS A 105 39.24 -3.09 21.14
C LYS A 105 38.37 -1.84 21.21
N VAL A 106 37.86 -1.38 20.06
CA VAL A 106 36.94 -0.25 19.94
C VAL A 106 35.56 -0.59 20.53
N ILE A 107 35.03 -1.80 20.30
CA ILE A 107 33.77 -2.26 20.90
C ILE A 107 33.89 -2.37 22.44
N LYS A 108 35.02 -2.86 22.95
CA LYS A 108 35.27 -2.90 24.41
C LYS A 108 35.39 -1.52 25.03
N GLN A 109 35.90 -0.52 24.31
CA GLN A 109 35.91 0.87 24.76
C GLN A 109 34.50 1.49 24.72
N LEU A 110 33.73 1.23 23.66
CA LEU A 110 32.35 1.72 23.51
C LEU A 110 31.37 1.15 24.55
N ASN A 111 31.60 -0.07 25.03
CA ASN A 111 30.73 -0.71 26.03
C ASN A 111 31.06 -0.37 27.49
N ASN A 112 32.21 0.24 27.76
CA ASN A 112 32.65 0.56 29.12
C ASN A 112 32.39 2.01 29.55
N ASP A 113 32.05 2.91 28.61
CA ASP A 113 31.65 4.28 28.92
C ASP A 113 30.11 4.39 28.96
N ASP A 114 29.61 5.04 30.01
CA ASP A 114 28.19 5.16 30.39
C ASP A 114 27.17 5.31 29.25
N VAL A 115 26.09 4.54 29.39
CA VAL A 115 24.81 4.55 28.66
C VAL A 115 24.61 5.79 27.78
N ARG A 116 24.99 5.67 26.50
CA ARG A 116 24.44 6.48 25.42
C ARG A 116 23.85 5.56 24.36
N PRO A 117 22.52 5.54 24.15
CA PRO A 117 21.95 4.83 23.03
C PRO A 117 22.34 5.56 21.74
N THR A 118 23.22 4.93 20.95
CA THR A 118 23.48 5.28 19.57
C THR A 118 22.38 4.68 18.68
N SER A 119 21.30 5.43 18.47
CA SER A 119 20.54 5.31 17.23
C SER A 119 20.02 6.70 16.83
N SER A 120 20.43 7.15 15.64
CA SER A 120 20.09 8.44 15.03
C SER A 120 18.65 8.50 14.50
N VAL A 121 17.76 7.60 14.94
CA VAL A 121 16.34 7.55 14.58
C VAL A 121 15.50 7.21 15.83
N GLN A 122 15.75 7.90 16.94
CA GLN A 122 14.77 7.93 18.03
C GLN A 122 13.82 9.10 17.81
N GLU A 123 12.55 8.76 17.57
CA GLU A 123 11.44 9.69 17.68
C GLU A 123 11.49 10.44 19.02
N ILE A 124 11.05 11.69 18.98
CA ILE A 124 10.89 12.59 20.12
C ILE A 124 10.09 11.85 21.19
N ASN A 125 10.76 11.34 22.23
CA ASN A 125 10.06 10.77 23.37
C ASN A 125 9.45 11.91 24.19
N GLN A 126 8.28 12.38 23.74
CA GLN A 126 7.54 13.50 24.35
C GLN A 126 7.19 13.21 25.80
N SER A 127 6.98 11.94 26.16
CA SER A 127 6.76 11.56 27.56
C SER A 127 7.97 11.88 28.43
N ARG A 128 9.18 11.66 27.89
CA ARG A 128 10.45 11.97 28.58
C ARG A 128 10.74 13.48 28.64
N LEU A 129 10.38 14.23 27.60
CA LEU A 129 10.48 15.70 27.61
C LEU A 129 9.50 16.29 28.64
N LYS A 130 8.23 15.86 28.62
CA LYS A 130 7.21 16.27 29.60
C LYS A 130 7.60 15.90 31.03
N GLN A 131 8.18 14.72 31.26
CA GLN A 131 8.71 14.32 32.57
C GLN A 131 9.86 15.22 33.06
N LYS A 132 10.78 15.61 32.17
CA LYS A 132 11.88 16.51 32.53
C LYS A 132 11.44 17.94 32.78
N ILE A 133 10.46 18.43 32.01
CA ILE A 133 9.81 19.72 32.25
C ILE A 133 9.10 19.70 33.61
N ALA A 134 8.31 18.65 33.89
CA ALA A 134 7.62 18.47 35.17
C ALA A 134 8.59 18.34 36.36
N ALA A 135 9.81 17.85 36.13
CA ALA A 135 10.88 17.75 37.13
C ALA A 135 11.69 19.06 37.31
N GLY A 136 11.35 20.16 36.63
CA GLY A 136 12.03 21.45 36.76
C GLY A 136 13.45 21.52 36.14
N LEU A 137 13.80 20.57 35.26
CA LEU A 137 15.14 20.47 34.65
C LEU A 137 15.26 21.19 33.29
N THR A 138 14.43 22.20 33.02
CA THR A 138 14.30 22.85 31.71
C THR A 138 15.61 23.48 31.23
N THR A 139 16.29 24.26 32.07
CA THR A 139 17.54 24.97 31.71
C THR A 139 18.68 24.02 31.36
N GLN A 140 18.81 22.91 32.09
CA GLN A 140 19.85 21.90 31.81
C GLN A 140 19.59 21.14 30.50
N VAL A 141 18.32 20.95 30.14
CA VAL A 141 17.93 20.31 28.87
C VAL A 141 18.18 21.27 27.71
N GLU A 142 17.85 22.55 27.89
CA GLU A 142 18.07 23.61 26.90
C GLU A 142 19.56 23.78 26.55
N GLU A 143 20.43 23.95 27.56
CA GLU A 143 21.89 24.11 27.34
C GLU A 143 22.49 22.92 26.58
N LYS A 144 22.06 21.71 26.93
CA LYS A 144 22.52 20.49 26.26
C LYS A 144 22.03 20.39 24.81
N LEU A 145 20.79 20.81 24.54
CA LEU A 145 20.21 20.80 23.20
C LEU A 145 20.81 21.88 22.31
N LEU A 146 21.09 23.06 22.84
CA LEU A 146 21.77 24.15 22.11
C LEU A 146 23.17 23.69 21.65
N GLN A 147 23.96 23.09 22.55
CA GLN A 147 25.28 22.52 22.21
C GLN A 147 25.22 21.40 21.15
N GLN A 148 24.13 20.63 21.12
CA GLN A 148 23.93 19.57 20.11
C GLN A 148 23.42 20.14 18.78
N SER A 149 22.58 21.18 18.81
CA SER A 149 22.00 21.84 17.63
C SER A 149 23.04 22.61 16.80
N ASP A 150 24.14 23.04 17.41
CA ASP A 150 25.26 23.65 16.70
C ASP A 150 26.06 22.66 15.84
N ASN A 151 25.85 21.35 16.04
CA ASN A 151 26.50 20.28 15.28
C ASN A 151 25.60 19.66 14.18
N ASN A 152 24.59 20.39 13.67
CA ASN A 152 23.63 19.92 12.65
C ASN A 152 22.81 18.67 13.07
N ASP A 153 22.53 18.50 14.36
CA ASP A 153 21.62 17.44 14.82
C ASP A 153 20.15 17.84 14.66
N SER A 154 19.49 17.29 13.63
CA SER A 154 18.07 17.52 13.32
C SER A 154 17.13 17.12 14.47
N ASN A 155 17.49 16.13 15.29
CA ASN A 155 16.66 15.70 16.43
C ASN A 155 16.81 16.67 17.60
N ALA A 156 18.00 17.19 17.83
CA ALA A 156 18.23 18.23 18.84
C ALA A 156 17.42 19.49 18.51
N LEU A 157 17.46 19.95 17.25
CA LEU A 157 16.72 21.13 16.80
C LEU A 157 15.20 20.95 16.95
N ARG A 158 14.65 19.80 16.54
CA ARG A 158 13.22 19.48 16.73
C ARG A 158 12.83 19.44 18.20
N THR A 159 13.69 18.89 19.05
CA THR A 159 13.43 18.81 20.49
C THR A 159 13.47 20.21 21.13
N LEU A 160 14.36 21.09 20.66
CA LEU A 160 14.45 22.47 21.10
C LEU A 160 13.21 23.28 20.69
N ILE A 161 12.72 23.11 19.46
CA ILE A 161 11.45 23.71 18.98
C ILE A 161 10.27 23.25 19.85
N ALA A 162 10.19 21.94 20.12
CA ALA A 162 9.14 21.39 20.97
C ALA A 162 9.26 21.85 22.43
N LEU A 163 10.48 22.03 22.95
CA LEU A 163 10.73 22.57 24.29
C LEU A 163 10.17 23.99 24.39
N TYR A 164 10.61 24.90 23.52
CA TYR A 164 10.18 26.30 23.54
C TYR A 164 8.67 26.48 23.34
N ALA A 165 8.07 25.69 22.45
CA ALA A 165 6.63 25.71 22.27
C ALA A 165 5.86 25.22 23.52
N ASN A 166 6.36 24.20 24.23
CA ASN A 166 5.71 23.66 25.43
C ASN A 166 5.93 24.53 26.68
N THR A 167 6.97 25.37 26.70
CA THR A 167 7.28 26.30 27.79
C THR A 167 6.79 27.73 27.50
N GLU A 168 6.00 27.92 26.43
CA GLU A 168 5.47 29.22 25.98
C GLU A 168 6.55 30.29 25.72
N GLN A 169 7.77 29.85 25.43
CA GLN A 169 8.94 30.68 25.12
C GLN A 169 8.93 31.06 23.63
N ASN A 170 7.88 31.77 23.22
CA ASN A 170 7.62 32.09 21.81
C ASN A 170 8.73 32.96 21.20
N GLU A 171 9.27 33.93 21.95
CA GLU A 171 10.36 34.81 21.49
C GLU A 171 11.62 34.01 21.17
N GLN A 172 11.99 33.07 22.04
CA GLN A 172 13.14 32.18 21.84
C GLN A 172 12.93 31.28 20.62
N LEU A 173 11.70 30.83 20.37
CA LEU A 173 11.37 30.01 19.21
C LEU A 173 11.47 30.79 17.89
N VAL A 174 10.99 32.03 17.85
CA VAL A 174 11.10 32.90 16.67
C VAL A 174 12.56 33.27 16.40
N GLU A 175 13.35 33.56 17.44
CA GLU A 175 14.77 33.85 17.28
C GLU A 175 15.56 32.61 16.81
N LEU A 176 15.26 31.42 17.36
CA LEU A 176 15.81 30.16 16.90
C LEU A 176 15.52 29.92 15.41
N PHE A 177 14.29 30.20 14.97
CA PHE A 177 13.91 30.09 13.57
C PHE A 177 14.69 31.07 12.68
N LYS A 178 14.87 32.33 13.12
CA LYS A 178 15.68 33.32 12.37
C LYS A 178 17.12 32.86 12.20
N VAL A 179 17.74 32.35 13.26
CA VAL A 179 19.15 31.92 13.26
C VAL A 179 19.36 30.62 12.46
N LYS A 180 18.42 29.67 12.55
CA LYS A 180 18.55 28.33 11.96
C LYS A 180 17.56 28.07 10.81
N ARG A 181 17.12 29.11 10.09
CA ARG A 181 16.07 29.05 9.04
C ARG A 181 16.27 27.89 8.05
N SER A 182 17.46 27.76 7.49
CA SER A 182 17.78 26.69 6.51
C SER A 182 17.72 25.29 7.12
N ALA A 183 18.18 25.11 8.35
CA ALA A 183 18.14 23.83 9.06
C ALA A 183 16.71 23.44 9.44
N VAL A 184 15.86 24.41 9.78
CA VAL A 184 14.43 24.17 10.07
C VAL A 184 13.69 23.71 8.82
N PHE A 185 13.93 24.33 7.66
CA PHE A 185 13.34 23.89 6.39
C PHE A 185 13.83 22.50 5.94
N ALA A 186 15.02 22.08 6.38
CA ALA A 186 15.54 20.74 6.12
C ALA A 186 14.99 19.66 7.08
N LEU A 187 14.21 20.02 8.11
CA LEU A 187 13.59 19.04 9.01
C LEU A 187 12.48 18.27 8.28
N PRO A 188 12.24 16.99 8.62
CA PRO A 188 11.08 16.28 8.11
C PRO A 188 9.79 17.04 8.43
N VAL A 189 8.95 17.25 7.43
CA VAL A 189 7.71 18.02 7.58
C VAL A 189 6.72 17.25 8.45
N SER A 190 6.05 17.96 9.37
CA SER A 190 4.93 17.43 10.17
C SER A 190 4.03 18.57 10.60
N GLY A 191 2.71 18.35 10.64
CA GLY A 191 1.72 19.38 11.02
C GLY A 191 2.09 20.07 12.33
N ARG A 192 2.41 19.28 13.35
CA ARG A 192 2.80 19.79 14.68
C ARG A 192 4.03 20.69 14.69
N LEU A 193 5.06 20.38 13.90
CA LEU A 193 6.25 21.23 13.80
C LEU A 193 5.87 22.61 13.25
N VAL A 194 5.07 22.61 12.19
CA VAL A 194 4.64 23.83 11.51
C VAL A 194 3.65 24.60 12.39
N GLU A 195 2.73 23.93 13.07
CA GLU A 195 1.83 24.53 14.07
C GLU A 195 2.59 25.26 15.18
N GLN A 196 3.65 24.65 15.73
CA GLN A 196 4.48 25.26 16.78
C GLN A 196 5.18 26.52 16.27
N LEU A 197 5.75 26.47 15.06
CA LEU A 197 6.46 27.59 14.46
C LEU A 197 5.52 28.72 14.04
N VAL A 198 4.47 28.41 13.29
CA VAL A 198 3.43 29.37 12.86
C VAL A 198 2.74 29.95 14.09
N GLY A 199 2.35 29.11 15.04
CA GLY A 199 1.68 29.51 16.28
C GLY A 199 2.48 30.54 17.07
N ALA A 200 3.80 30.33 17.24
CA ALA A 200 4.65 31.28 17.96
C ALA A 200 4.78 32.62 17.22
N HIS A 201 4.96 32.62 15.90
CA HIS A 201 5.01 33.87 15.12
C HIS A 201 3.70 34.65 15.20
N LEU A 202 2.56 33.96 15.14
CA LEU A 202 1.24 34.56 15.27
C LEU A 202 0.95 35.06 16.69
N GLN A 203 1.44 34.37 17.72
CA GLN A 203 1.27 34.79 19.10
C GLN A 203 2.05 36.07 19.40
N ILE A 204 3.32 36.15 19.00
CA ILE A 204 4.09 37.40 19.14
C ILE A 204 3.50 38.52 18.28
N TYR A 205 2.97 38.20 17.09
CA TYR A 205 2.25 39.19 16.27
C TYR A 205 1.05 39.77 17.03
N LYS A 206 0.24 38.95 17.71
CA LYS A 206 -0.89 39.44 18.52
C LYS A 206 -0.45 40.36 19.66
N GLU A 207 0.71 40.13 20.23
CA GLU A 207 1.24 40.90 21.37
C GLU A 207 1.92 42.21 20.93
N THR A 208 2.64 42.19 19.81
CA THR A 208 3.49 43.30 19.35
C THR A 208 2.91 44.10 18.18
N ASN A 209 1.92 43.54 17.49
CA ASN A 209 1.33 44.04 16.25
C ASN A 209 2.36 44.32 15.13
N ALA A 210 3.49 43.60 15.12
CA ALA A 210 4.55 43.78 14.13
C ALA A 210 4.23 43.00 12.83
N PRO A 211 3.99 43.68 11.68
CA PRO A 211 3.50 43.05 10.45
C PRO A 211 4.52 42.06 9.83
N GLU A 212 5.81 42.22 10.13
CA GLU A 212 6.87 41.32 9.68
C GLU A 212 6.73 39.89 10.23
N LEU A 213 6.16 39.74 11.43
CA LEU A 213 5.92 38.44 12.06
C LEU A 213 4.76 37.70 11.40
N LEU A 214 3.69 38.41 11.03
CA LEU A 214 2.57 37.86 10.27
C LEU A 214 3.05 37.39 8.88
N ARG A 215 3.84 38.22 8.19
CA ARG A 215 4.44 37.85 6.90
C ARG A 215 5.34 36.63 7.02
N SER A 216 6.17 36.56 8.06
CA SER A 216 7.03 35.40 8.32
C SER A 216 6.23 34.12 8.61
N ALA A 217 5.12 34.23 9.34
CA ALA A 217 4.21 33.11 9.58
C ALA A 217 3.56 32.60 8.27
N GLN A 218 3.15 33.52 7.39
CA GLN A 218 2.57 33.21 6.08
C GLN A 218 3.60 32.54 5.16
N GLU A 219 4.81 33.09 5.04
CA GLU A 219 5.90 32.50 4.25
C GLU A 219 6.25 31.10 4.74
N LEU A 220 6.35 30.91 6.07
CA LEU A 220 6.64 29.62 6.68
C LEU A 220 5.54 28.60 6.34
N ALA A 221 4.28 28.99 6.46
CA ALA A 221 3.19 28.09 6.15
C ALA A 221 3.09 27.79 4.65
N GLN A 222 3.27 28.77 3.77
CA GLN A 222 3.25 28.58 2.31
C GLN A 222 4.32 27.59 1.84
N GLU A 223 5.50 27.61 2.44
CA GLU A 223 6.59 26.68 2.10
C GLU A 223 6.25 25.22 2.49
N PHE A 224 5.56 25.02 3.63
CA PHE A 224 5.23 23.67 4.13
C PHE A 224 3.86 23.15 3.71
N LEU A 225 2.92 24.02 3.32
CA LEU A 225 1.53 23.65 2.99
C LEU A 225 1.43 22.57 1.90
N PRO A 226 2.16 22.62 0.78
CA PRO A 226 2.07 21.58 -0.25
C PRO A 226 2.40 20.17 0.29
N GLU A 227 3.43 20.07 1.14
CA GLU A 227 3.83 18.80 1.74
C GLU A 227 2.90 18.39 2.89
N LEU A 228 2.36 19.34 3.66
CA LEU A 228 1.34 19.07 4.68
C LEU A 228 0.02 18.58 4.07
N GLU A 229 -0.37 19.10 2.90
CA GLU A 229 -1.54 18.67 2.15
C GLU A 229 -1.37 17.24 1.64
N ARG A 230 -0.19 16.95 1.08
CA ARG A 230 0.20 15.57 0.70
C ARG A 230 0.12 14.60 1.90
N LEU A 231 0.44 15.08 3.10
CA LEU A 231 0.41 14.30 4.35
C LEU A 231 -0.95 14.34 5.08
N ARG A 232 -1.95 15.07 4.58
CA ARG A 232 -3.26 15.30 5.24
C ARG A 232 -3.13 15.91 6.65
N GLN A 233 -2.12 16.76 6.87
CA GLN A 233 -1.81 17.42 8.15
C GLN A 233 -1.94 18.95 8.08
N ALA A 234 -2.51 19.50 7.01
CA ALA A 234 -2.61 20.94 6.78
C ALA A 234 -3.71 21.64 7.60
N ASN A 235 -4.69 20.90 8.14
CA ASN A 235 -5.93 21.47 8.70
C ASN A 235 -5.69 22.47 9.83
N GLU A 236 -4.88 22.13 10.83
CA GLU A 236 -4.63 23.02 11.97
C GLU A 236 -3.75 24.22 11.58
N VAL A 237 -2.81 24.06 10.66
CA VAL A 237 -2.01 25.18 10.13
C VAL A 237 -2.89 26.16 9.35
N ARG A 238 -3.80 25.67 8.50
CA ARG A 238 -4.79 26.51 7.81
C ARG A 238 -5.67 27.24 8.81
N LYS A 239 -6.18 26.54 9.82
CA LYS A 239 -7.00 27.13 10.89
C LYS A 239 -6.24 28.24 11.63
N LEU A 240 -4.97 28.04 11.96
CA LEU A 240 -4.11 29.05 12.60
C LEU A 240 -3.94 30.29 11.72
N LEU A 241 -3.69 30.13 10.41
CA LEU A 241 -3.63 31.24 9.46
C LEU A 241 -4.99 31.93 9.31
N HIS A 242 -6.08 31.19 9.17
CA HIS A 242 -7.43 31.75 9.04
C HIS A 242 -7.85 32.56 10.28
N LEU A 243 -7.48 32.13 11.48
CA LEU A 243 -7.76 32.85 12.73
C LEU A 243 -6.93 34.14 12.91
N SER A 244 -5.86 34.31 12.13
CA SER A 244 -4.90 35.40 12.28
C SER A 244 -4.87 36.37 11.09
N LEU A 245 -5.43 35.97 9.95
CA LEU A 245 -5.73 36.83 8.81
C LEU A 245 -6.92 37.73 9.15
N VAL A 246 -6.64 38.90 9.72
CA VAL A 246 -7.51 40.07 9.46
C VAL A 246 -7.43 40.35 7.96
N ALA A 247 -8.58 40.34 7.29
CA ALA A 247 -8.77 40.51 5.84
C ALA A 247 -7.69 41.38 5.19
N GLN A 248 -6.72 40.75 4.53
CA GLN A 248 -5.82 41.44 3.64
C GLN A 248 -6.41 41.40 2.23
N GLU A 249 -6.44 42.61 1.65
CA GLU A 249 -7.10 43.04 0.42
C GLU A 249 -8.63 43.22 0.49
N PRO A 250 -9.14 44.48 0.39
CA PRO A 250 -10.55 44.67 0.09
C PRO A 250 -10.79 44.13 -1.32
N LEU A 251 -11.47 42.99 -1.40
CA LEU A 251 -12.11 42.53 -2.63
C LEU A 251 -12.87 43.71 -3.27
N PRO A 252 -12.87 43.80 -4.61
CA PRO A 252 -13.27 45.01 -5.32
C PRO A 252 -14.64 45.51 -4.82
N LYS A 253 -14.64 46.68 -4.19
CA LYS A 253 -15.87 47.40 -3.88
C LYS A 253 -16.46 47.86 -5.21
N ILE A 254 -17.42 47.12 -5.73
CA ILE A 254 -18.24 47.62 -6.84
C ILE A 254 -19.41 48.39 -6.21
N GLU A 255 -19.21 49.70 -6.06
CA GLU A 255 -20.33 50.62 -5.80
C GLU A 255 -21.31 50.52 -6.98
N GLY A 256 -22.53 50.02 -6.72
CA GLY A 256 -23.60 49.93 -7.72
C GLY A 256 -23.95 48.52 -8.25
N ALA A 257 -23.22 47.47 -7.85
CA ALA A 257 -23.59 46.09 -8.23
C ALA A 257 -24.86 45.62 -7.50
N THR A 258 -25.69 44.85 -8.19
CA THR A 258 -26.87 44.19 -7.61
C THR A 258 -26.43 43.12 -6.60
N LEU A 259 -27.32 42.77 -5.65
CA LEU A 259 -27.02 41.74 -4.64
C LEU A 259 -26.62 40.40 -5.28
N ASN A 260 -27.22 40.02 -6.41
CA ASN A 260 -26.90 38.79 -7.12
C ASN A 260 -25.51 38.86 -7.76
N GLU A 261 -25.10 39.97 -8.35
CA GLU A 261 -23.75 40.14 -8.90
C GLU A 261 -22.68 40.05 -7.82
N GLN A 262 -22.94 40.65 -6.65
CA GLN A 262 -22.06 40.54 -5.48
C GLN A 262 -21.96 39.09 -4.98
N LEU A 263 -23.09 38.37 -4.95
CA LEU A 263 -23.10 36.96 -4.53
C LEU A 263 -22.36 36.06 -5.53
N THR A 264 -22.57 36.22 -6.83
CA THR A 264 -21.89 35.43 -7.86
C THR A 264 -20.38 35.62 -7.80
N GLN A 265 -19.90 36.86 -7.65
CA GLN A 265 -18.47 37.15 -7.53
C GLN A 265 -17.88 36.57 -6.23
N LEU A 266 -18.62 36.60 -5.13
CA LEU A 266 -18.18 35.96 -3.88
C LEU A 266 -18.12 34.43 -4.00
N LEU A 267 -18.99 33.82 -4.80
CA LEU A 267 -18.99 32.37 -5.00
C LEU A 267 -17.78 31.87 -5.81
N GLU A 268 -17.11 32.75 -6.57
CA GLU A 268 -15.84 32.45 -7.27
C GLU A 268 -14.62 32.43 -6.33
N ILE A 269 -14.78 32.90 -5.10
CA ILE A 269 -13.73 32.99 -4.08
C ILE A 269 -13.75 31.73 -3.20
N GLU A 270 -12.57 31.32 -2.73
CA GLU A 270 -12.39 30.20 -1.81
C GLU A 270 -13.35 30.31 -0.60
N PRO A 271 -14.04 29.22 -0.20
CA PRO A 271 -15.12 29.27 0.79
C PRO A 271 -14.76 29.91 2.12
N GLY A 272 -13.53 29.74 2.60
CA GLY A 272 -13.08 30.35 3.86
C GLY A 272 -12.93 31.87 3.80
N GLU A 273 -12.52 32.42 2.66
CA GLU A 273 -12.22 33.84 2.49
C GLU A 273 -13.48 34.69 2.30
N ARG A 274 -14.54 34.10 1.74
CA ARG A 274 -15.82 34.79 1.50
C ARG A 274 -16.74 34.89 2.73
N ILE A 275 -16.50 34.12 3.79
CA ILE A 275 -17.39 34.06 4.98
C ILE A 275 -17.59 35.43 5.62
N SER A 276 -16.52 36.21 5.84
CA SER A 276 -16.63 37.54 6.47
C SER A 276 -17.48 38.51 5.65
N GLN A 277 -17.44 38.39 4.32
CA GLN A 277 -18.22 39.24 3.41
C GLN A 277 -19.67 38.77 3.28
N LEU A 278 -19.88 37.45 3.21
CA LEU A 278 -21.20 36.85 3.24
C LEU A 278 -21.93 37.14 4.57
N ASP A 279 -21.22 37.18 5.69
CA ASP A 279 -21.80 37.54 6.99
C ASP A 279 -22.19 39.03 7.04
N LYS A 280 -21.37 39.93 6.48
CA LYS A 280 -21.73 41.34 6.27
C LYS A 280 -22.97 41.49 5.37
N LEU A 281 -23.05 40.72 4.29
CA LEU A 281 -24.20 40.74 3.38
C LEU A 281 -25.46 40.17 4.06
N LYS A 282 -25.35 39.10 4.84
CA LYS A 282 -26.43 38.55 5.66
C LYS A 282 -26.96 39.60 6.65
N ASN A 283 -26.08 40.32 7.34
CA ASN A 283 -26.47 41.38 8.28
C ASN A 283 -27.15 42.56 7.55
N LYS A 284 -26.71 42.89 6.33
CA LYS A 284 -27.31 43.96 5.51
C LYS A 284 -28.63 43.56 4.86
N TYR A 285 -28.78 42.29 4.49
CA TYR A 285 -29.94 41.72 3.79
C TYR A 285 -30.44 40.45 4.50
N PRO A 286 -31.02 40.55 5.71
CA PRO A 286 -31.36 39.39 6.55
C PRO A 286 -32.47 38.50 5.97
N LYS A 287 -33.18 38.94 4.94
CA LYS A 287 -34.21 38.16 4.23
C LYS A 287 -33.70 37.48 2.95
N ALA A 288 -32.45 37.72 2.56
CA ALA A 288 -31.89 37.17 1.32
C ALA A 288 -31.42 35.72 1.53
N ILE A 289 -32.33 34.76 1.31
CA ILE A 289 -32.09 33.33 1.53
C ILE A 289 -30.84 32.85 0.78
N ASN A 290 -30.61 33.29 -0.46
CA ASN A 290 -29.44 32.88 -1.26
C ASN A 290 -28.10 33.25 -0.60
N VAL A 291 -28.02 34.39 0.09
CA VAL A 291 -26.82 34.82 0.83
C VAL A 291 -26.63 33.94 2.07
N ILE A 292 -27.73 33.64 2.76
CA ILE A 292 -27.73 32.79 3.96
C ILE A 292 -27.31 31.36 3.60
N LEU A 293 -27.83 30.82 2.50
CA LEU A 293 -27.44 29.51 1.96
C LEU A 293 -25.98 29.48 1.55
N ALA A 294 -25.51 30.46 0.79
CA ALA A 294 -24.09 30.54 0.40
C ALA A 294 -23.17 30.62 1.63
N LEU A 295 -23.57 31.32 2.69
CA LEU A 295 -22.84 31.37 3.95
C LEU A 295 -22.79 29.99 4.62
N ALA A 296 -23.94 29.30 4.73
CA ALA A 296 -24.01 27.96 5.30
C ALA A 296 -23.17 26.94 4.51
N ASP A 297 -23.29 26.92 3.17
CA ASP A 297 -22.49 26.05 2.29
C ASP A 297 -20.99 26.32 2.45
N SER A 298 -20.61 27.59 2.67
CA SER A 298 -19.22 27.96 2.92
C SER A 298 -18.70 27.39 4.24
N TYR A 299 -19.51 27.43 5.31
CA TYR A 299 -19.17 26.79 6.59
C TYR A 299 -19.06 25.26 6.48
N VAL A 300 -19.95 24.61 5.71
CA VAL A 300 -19.83 23.17 5.42
C VAL A 300 -18.52 22.86 4.69
N SER A 301 -18.16 23.68 3.70
CA SER A 301 -16.96 23.48 2.87
C SER A 301 -15.64 23.61 3.66
N ILE A 302 -15.66 24.36 4.78
CA ILE A 302 -14.51 24.48 5.69
C ILE A 302 -14.58 23.55 6.90
N ASP A 303 -15.43 22.50 6.83
CA ASP A 303 -15.60 21.50 7.89
C ASP A 303 -16.05 22.09 9.24
N ASN A 304 -16.93 23.10 9.20
CA ASN A 304 -17.56 23.72 10.37
C ASN A 304 -19.09 23.52 10.32
N PRO A 305 -19.58 22.29 10.53
CA PRO A 305 -21.00 21.97 10.41
C PRO A 305 -21.86 22.68 11.46
N GLU A 306 -21.35 22.92 12.68
CA GLU A 306 -22.13 23.57 13.74
C GLU A 306 -22.57 24.98 13.36
N SER A 307 -21.68 25.76 12.74
CA SER A 307 -22.01 27.12 12.28
C SER A 307 -23.02 27.08 11.13
N ALA A 308 -22.90 26.11 10.22
CA ALA A 308 -23.88 25.90 9.16
C ALA A 308 -25.26 25.51 9.70
N LEU A 309 -25.32 24.60 10.68
CA LEU A 309 -26.56 24.15 11.32
C LEU A 309 -27.28 25.29 12.05
N GLN A 310 -26.54 26.13 12.79
CA GLN A 310 -27.12 27.34 13.42
C GLN A 310 -27.73 28.28 12.37
N ILE A 311 -27.08 28.42 11.22
CA ILE A 311 -27.60 29.25 10.12
C ILE A 311 -28.88 28.64 9.56
N TYR A 312 -28.93 27.34 9.28
CA TYR A 312 -30.16 26.69 8.78
C TYR A 312 -31.31 26.79 9.79
N GLN A 313 -31.03 26.64 11.10
CA GLN A 313 -32.02 26.78 12.16
C GLN A 313 -32.56 28.21 12.29
N SER A 314 -31.77 29.23 11.91
CA SER A 314 -32.19 30.63 11.96
C SER A 314 -33.20 31.03 10.87
N ILE A 315 -33.38 30.19 9.84
CA ILE A 315 -34.27 30.47 8.72
C ILE A 315 -35.69 30.00 9.08
N THR A 316 -36.63 30.95 9.15
CA THR A 316 -38.03 30.67 9.54
C THR A 316 -38.83 29.97 8.44
N GLU A 317 -38.49 30.19 7.17
CA GLU A 317 -39.18 29.61 6.03
C GLU A 317 -38.55 28.25 5.66
N LYS A 318 -39.29 27.17 5.89
CA LYS A 318 -38.82 25.80 5.64
C LYS A 318 -39.22 25.36 4.23
N THR A 319 -38.44 25.77 3.22
CA THR A 319 -38.56 25.19 1.88
C THR A 319 -37.98 23.78 1.85
N GLU A 320 -38.42 22.97 0.88
CA GLU A 320 -37.94 21.60 0.72
C GLU A 320 -36.41 21.54 0.49
N GLU A 321 -35.88 22.42 -0.37
CA GLU A 321 -34.45 22.53 -0.63
C GLU A 321 -33.65 22.82 0.66
N LEU A 322 -34.20 23.69 1.53
CA LEU A 322 -33.58 24.00 2.81
C LEU A 322 -33.56 22.78 3.74
N GLN A 323 -34.69 22.07 3.83
CA GLN A 323 -34.81 20.86 4.65
C GLN A 323 -33.86 19.78 4.15
N GLN A 324 -33.69 19.65 2.84
CA GLN A 324 -32.76 18.70 2.23
C GLN A 324 -31.32 19.03 2.63
N ARG A 325 -30.85 20.26 2.40
CA ARG A 325 -29.48 20.67 2.75
C ARG A 325 -29.22 20.55 4.25
N HIS A 326 -30.17 20.95 5.09
CA HIS A 326 -30.07 20.82 6.54
C HIS A 326 -29.94 19.34 6.96
N ALA A 327 -30.78 18.46 6.42
CA ALA A 327 -30.72 17.04 6.70
C ALA A 327 -29.42 16.39 6.20
N GLU A 328 -28.88 16.81 5.05
CA GLU A 328 -27.59 16.34 4.52
C GLU A 328 -26.42 16.69 5.47
N VAL A 329 -26.38 17.93 5.99
CA VAL A 329 -25.35 18.35 6.94
C VAL A 329 -25.46 17.56 8.25
N LEU A 330 -26.66 17.37 8.78
CA LEU A 330 -26.90 16.56 9.97
C LEU A 330 -26.46 15.11 9.76
N LEU A 331 -26.78 14.52 8.61
CA LEU A 331 -26.43 13.14 8.27
C LEU A 331 -24.91 12.95 8.13
N ASN A 332 -24.23 13.86 7.46
CA ASN A 332 -22.77 13.86 7.35
C ASN A 332 -22.09 14.07 8.72
N SER A 333 -22.73 14.81 9.63
CA SER A 333 -22.26 15.04 11.00
C SER A 333 -22.65 13.91 11.97
N GLN A 334 -23.19 12.79 11.46
CA GLN A 334 -23.66 11.64 12.25
C GLN A 334 -24.77 11.96 13.29
N ARG A 335 -25.49 13.07 13.11
CA ARG A 335 -26.60 13.51 13.99
C ARG A 335 -27.93 12.91 13.50
N PHE A 336 -27.99 11.59 13.38
CA PHE A 336 -29.10 10.88 12.72
C PHE A 336 -30.46 11.09 13.41
N GLN A 337 -30.48 11.17 14.74
CA GLN A 337 -31.70 11.41 15.50
C GLN A 337 -32.35 12.75 15.13
N GLU A 338 -31.55 13.79 14.93
CA GLU A 338 -32.04 15.12 14.57
C GLU A 338 -32.59 15.18 13.15
N VAL A 339 -32.07 14.37 12.21
CA VAL A 339 -32.65 14.22 10.87
C VAL A 339 -34.08 13.67 10.97
N ILE A 340 -34.29 12.69 11.85
CA ILE A 340 -35.60 12.04 12.05
C ILE A 340 -36.57 12.98 12.76
N GLU A 341 -36.09 13.88 13.61
CA GLU A 341 -36.90 14.92 14.24
C GLU A 341 -37.23 16.07 13.29
N LEU A 342 -36.31 16.40 12.38
CA LEU A 342 -36.49 17.46 11.38
C LEU A 342 -37.55 17.09 10.33
N LEU A 343 -37.58 15.83 9.90
CA LEU A 343 -38.42 15.37 8.79
C LEU A 343 -39.71 14.69 9.27
N PRO A 344 -40.85 14.87 8.57
CA PRO A 344 -42.10 14.15 8.86
C PRO A 344 -41.96 12.64 8.99
N LYS A 345 -42.80 12.03 9.85
CA LYS A 345 -42.88 10.57 10.02
C LYS A 345 -43.68 9.88 8.92
N VAL A 346 -44.61 10.60 8.28
CA VAL A 346 -45.52 10.03 7.29
C VAL A 346 -44.83 10.02 5.93
N ILE A 347 -44.62 8.83 5.36
CA ILE A 347 -43.91 8.66 4.08
C ILE A 347 -44.56 9.47 2.95
N SER A 348 -45.90 9.52 2.89
CA SER A 348 -46.62 10.22 1.82
C SER A 348 -46.38 11.73 1.80
N GLU A 349 -45.97 12.33 2.92
CA GLU A 349 -45.71 13.77 3.05
C GLU A 349 -44.30 14.17 2.60
N LEU A 350 -43.40 13.19 2.42
CA LEU A 350 -42.01 13.44 2.01
C LEU A 350 -41.86 13.32 0.49
N SER A 351 -41.08 14.21 -0.10
CA SER A 351 -40.55 13.97 -1.45
C SER A 351 -39.58 12.79 -1.45
N PRO A 352 -39.26 12.20 -2.62
CA PRO A 352 -38.27 11.13 -2.72
C PRO A 352 -36.92 11.50 -2.09
N ALA A 353 -36.48 12.75 -2.29
CA ALA A 353 -35.24 13.28 -1.74
C ALA A 353 -35.20 13.25 -0.21
N LEU A 354 -36.25 13.79 0.43
CA LEU A 354 -36.34 13.85 1.89
C LEU A 354 -36.62 12.48 2.50
N ALA A 355 -37.41 11.64 1.82
CA ALA A 355 -37.62 10.25 2.22
C ALA A 355 -36.29 9.50 2.27
N GLY A 356 -35.45 9.63 1.24
CA GLY A 356 -34.15 8.97 1.21
C GLY A 356 -33.21 9.40 2.34
N LEU A 357 -33.15 10.69 2.66
CA LEU A 357 -32.34 11.19 3.78
C LEU A 357 -32.83 10.69 5.14
N ARG A 358 -34.15 10.68 5.35
CA ARG A 358 -34.75 10.08 6.56
C ARG A 358 -34.47 8.59 6.66
N GLY A 359 -34.63 7.86 5.56
CA GLY A 359 -34.34 6.43 5.48
C GLY A 359 -32.88 6.10 5.78
N ALA A 360 -31.95 6.91 5.25
CA ALA A 360 -30.53 6.78 5.56
C ALA A 360 -30.22 7.03 7.04
N ALA A 361 -30.87 8.02 7.68
CA ALA A 361 -30.73 8.25 9.11
C ALA A 361 -31.27 7.08 9.95
N LEU A 362 -32.45 6.55 9.62
CA LEU A 362 -33.05 5.37 10.27
C LEU A 362 -32.15 4.13 10.15
N TYR A 363 -31.57 3.91 8.97
CA TYR A 363 -30.63 2.80 8.75
C TYR A 363 -29.42 2.90 9.68
N ASN A 364 -28.83 4.08 9.80
CA ASN A 364 -27.65 4.30 10.66
C ASN A 364 -27.96 4.17 12.16
N LEU A 365 -29.22 4.35 12.58
CA LEU A 365 -29.68 4.05 13.94
C LEU A 365 -30.02 2.57 14.18
N GLY A 366 -29.97 1.73 13.15
CA GLY A 366 -30.29 0.30 13.22
C GLY A 366 -31.76 -0.05 12.99
N GLU A 367 -32.62 0.93 12.70
CA GLU A 367 -34.06 0.75 12.43
C GLU A 367 -34.31 0.28 10.98
N LYS A 368 -33.73 -0.87 10.62
CA LYS A 368 -33.67 -1.36 9.23
C LYS A 368 -35.06 -1.51 8.57
N THR A 369 -36.04 -2.03 9.31
CA THR A 369 -37.40 -2.25 8.76
C THR A 369 -38.05 -0.94 8.34
N GLN A 370 -37.96 0.10 9.19
CA GLN A 370 -38.51 1.42 8.85
C GLN A 370 -37.70 2.08 7.74
N ALA A 371 -36.36 1.97 7.79
CA ALA A 371 -35.49 2.54 6.77
C ALA A 371 -35.83 2.06 5.35
N SER A 372 -36.18 0.78 5.19
CA SER A 372 -36.50 0.16 3.90
C SER A 372 -37.58 0.95 3.13
N GLU A 373 -38.71 1.23 3.76
CA GLU A 373 -39.85 1.87 3.07
C GLU A 373 -39.50 3.28 2.57
N PHE A 374 -38.74 4.05 3.35
CA PHE A 374 -38.30 5.39 2.97
C PHE A 374 -37.25 5.38 1.86
N LEU A 375 -36.28 4.46 1.95
CA LEU A 375 -35.21 4.34 0.95
C LEU A 375 -35.75 3.82 -0.40
N GLU A 376 -36.70 2.89 -0.39
CA GLU A 376 -37.34 2.39 -1.60
C GLU A 376 -38.16 3.47 -2.31
N LYS A 377 -38.86 4.33 -1.55
CA LYS A 377 -39.52 5.50 -2.13
C LYS A 377 -38.54 6.43 -2.84
N ALA A 378 -37.38 6.68 -2.22
CA ALA A 378 -36.33 7.50 -2.83
C ALA A 378 -35.81 6.89 -4.13
N TRP A 379 -35.56 5.57 -4.12
CA TRP A 379 -35.12 4.83 -5.31
C TRP A 379 -36.13 4.92 -6.47
N GLN A 380 -37.42 4.67 -6.19
CA GLN A 380 -38.51 4.76 -7.17
C GLN A 380 -38.69 6.18 -7.71
N GLY A 381 -38.44 7.20 -6.88
CA GLY A 381 -38.46 8.60 -7.28
C GLY A 381 -37.22 9.07 -8.06
N GLY A 382 -36.26 8.19 -8.36
CA GLY A 382 -35.08 8.52 -9.16
C GLY A 382 -33.89 9.08 -8.38
N GLU A 383 -33.91 9.03 -7.05
CA GLU A 383 -32.78 9.51 -6.23
C GLU A 383 -31.58 8.57 -6.35
N ARG A 384 -30.41 9.13 -6.68
CA ARG A 384 -29.15 8.38 -6.88
C ARG A 384 -27.97 8.91 -6.06
N ARG A 385 -28.23 9.74 -5.05
CA ARG A 385 -27.17 10.24 -4.16
C ARG A 385 -26.57 9.10 -3.34
N VAL A 386 -25.23 9.08 -3.23
CA VAL A 386 -24.47 8.02 -2.55
C VAL A 386 -24.93 7.80 -1.10
N GLN A 387 -25.22 8.88 -0.37
CA GLN A 387 -25.71 8.84 1.02
C GLN A 387 -27.03 8.08 1.19
N ILE A 388 -27.83 7.97 0.12
CA ILE A 388 -29.12 7.27 0.10
C ILE A 388 -28.93 5.86 -0.47
N LEU A 389 -28.21 5.75 -1.60
CA LEU A 389 -27.99 4.47 -2.28
C LEU A 389 -27.19 3.48 -1.44
N LEU A 390 -26.15 3.92 -0.73
CA LEU A 390 -25.31 3.01 0.03
C LEU A 390 -26.07 2.30 1.17
N PRO A 391 -26.84 2.99 2.03
CA PRO A 391 -27.73 2.33 2.99
C PRO A 391 -28.74 1.38 2.34
N LEU A 392 -29.33 1.76 1.20
CA LEU A 392 -30.30 0.91 0.49
C LEU A 392 -29.66 -0.37 -0.03
N ALA A 393 -28.49 -0.27 -0.68
CA ALA A 393 -27.74 -1.41 -1.19
C ALA A 393 -27.39 -2.39 -0.06
N LYS A 394 -26.93 -1.89 1.09
CA LYS A 394 -26.64 -2.72 2.27
C LYS A 394 -27.88 -3.41 2.82
N LEU A 395 -29.01 -2.71 2.86
CA LEU A 395 -30.26 -3.26 3.35
C LEU A 395 -30.72 -4.41 2.44
N TRP A 396 -30.73 -4.20 1.13
CA TRP A 396 -31.09 -5.24 0.18
C TRP A 396 -30.08 -6.40 0.15
N ALA A 397 -28.78 -6.14 0.29
CA ALA A 397 -27.77 -7.21 0.34
C ALA A 397 -27.88 -8.10 1.59
N THR A 398 -28.34 -7.55 2.72
CA THR A 398 -28.39 -8.29 4.00
C THR A 398 -29.73 -8.95 4.29
N VAL A 399 -30.84 -8.33 3.90
CA VAL A 399 -32.21 -8.77 4.25
C VAL A 399 -33.13 -8.86 3.03
N GLY A 400 -32.74 -8.27 1.91
CA GLY A 400 -33.58 -8.11 0.73
C GLY A 400 -33.14 -8.95 -0.47
N ASP A 401 -33.35 -8.37 -1.65
CA ASP A 401 -33.16 -9.02 -2.94
C ASP A 401 -31.75 -8.73 -3.49
N PRO A 402 -30.88 -9.74 -3.68
CA PRO A 402 -29.53 -9.55 -4.17
C PRO A 402 -29.50 -8.93 -5.57
N VAL A 403 -30.51 -9.16 -6.41
CA VAL A 403 -30.59 -8.56 -7.76
C VAL A 403 -30.74 -7.05 -7.66
N LYS A 404 -31.66 -6.59 -6.81
CA LYS A 404 -31.82 -5.15 -6.55
C LYS A 404 -30.59 -4.53 -5.89
N ALA A 405 -29.94 -5.27 -4.99
CA ALA A 405 -28.69 -4.82 -4.38
C ALA A 405 -27.59 -4.66 -5.42
N GLY A 406 -27.47 -5.60 -6.37
CA GLY A 406 -26.48 -5.55 -7.46
C GLY A 406 -26.69 -4.35 -8.37
N GLU A 407 -27.93 -4.05 -8.75
CA GLU A 407 -28.24 -2.83 -9.53
C GLU A 407 -27.74 -1.55 -8.84
N VAL A 408 -27.96 -1.43 -7.54
CA VAL A 408 -27.51 -0.25 -6.78
C VAL A 408 -26.00 -0.23 -6.62
N TYR A 409 -25.38 -1.38 -6.31
CA TYR A 409 -23.93 -1.46 -6.17
C TYR A 409 -23.18 -1.19 -7.48
N GLN A 410 -23.75 -1.56 -8.62
CA GLN A 410 -23.19 -1.23 -9.93
C GLN A 410 -23.07 0.30 -10.10
N ILE A 411 -24.13 1.03 -9.76
CA ILE A 411 -24.12 2.50 -9.80
C ILE A 411 -23.08 3.07 -8.82
N LEU A 412 -22.96 2.49 -7.62
CA LEU A 412 -22.00 2.94 -6.62
C LEU A 412 -20.54 2.69 -7.05
N LEU A 413 -20.25 1.55 -7.67
CA LEU A 413 -18.94 1.24 -8.23
C LEU A 413 -18.55 2.20 -9.36
N GLU A 414 -19.51 2.64 -10.17
CA GLU A 414 -19.27 3.58 -11.26
C GLU A 414 -19.11 5.04 -10.80
N THR A 415 -19.81 5.43 -9.73
CA THR A 415 -19.93 6.85 -9.32
C THR A 415 -19.17 7.21 -8.04
N ALA A 416 -18.81 6.24 -7.21
CA ALA A 416 -18.25 6.48 -5.88
C ALA A 416 -17.43 5.30 -5.31
N ASP A 417 -16.67 4.59 -6.14
CA ASP A 417 -15.85 3.43 -5.70
C ASP A 417 -14.89 3.80 -4.56
N GLU A 418 -14.38 5.03 -4.56
CA GLU A 418 -13.47 5.56 -3.54
C GLU A 418 -14.12 5.73 -2.16
N LYS A 419 -15.45 5.73 -2.08
CA LYS A 419 -16.22 5.84 -0.83
C LYS A 419 -16.61 4.49 -0.25
N LEU A 420 -16.40 3.39 -0.98
CA LEU A 420 -16.76 2.05 -0.54
C LEU A 420 -15.74 1.50 0.45
N THR A 421 -16.23 1.16 1.64
CA THR A 421 -15.44 0.53 2.70
C THR A 421 -15.23 -0.96 2.44
N LEU A 422 -14.32 -1.59 3.18
CA LEU A 422 -14.10 -3.03 3.12
C LEU A 422 -15.38 -3.84 3.39
N SER A 423 -16.18 -3.42 4.38
CA SER A 423 -17.48 -4.05 4.67
C SER A 423 -18.44 -3.97 3.48
N ASP A 424 -18.41 -2.86 2.74
CA ASP A 424 -19.24 -2.70 1.54
C ASP A 424 -18.79 -3.64 0.43
N ARG A 425 -17.48 -3.82 0.27
CA ARG A 425 -16.91 -4.73 -0.74
C ARG A 425 -17.22 -6.19 -0.44
N VAL A 426 -17.24 -6.58 0.84
CA VAL A 426 -17.68 -7.91 1.27
C VAL A 426 -19.13 -8.16 0.86
N LEU A 427 -20.02 -7.18 1.08
CA LEU A 427 -21.40 -7.27 0.63
C LEU A 427 -21.52 -7.36 -0.89
N ILE A 428 -20.70 -6.60 -1.64
CA ILE A 428 -20.65 -6.69 -3.10
C ILE A 428 -20.24 -8.09 -3.56
N ALA A 429 -19.19 -8.68 -2.97
CA ALA A 429 -18.74 -10.03 -3.30
C ALA A 429 -19.84 -11.07 -3.04
N ARG A 430 -20.55 -10.95 -1.90
CA ARG A 430 -21.69 -11.80 -1.58
C ARG A 430 -22.86 -11.62 -2.56
N VAL A 431 -23.19 -10.39 -2.92
CA VAL A 431 -24.22 -10.08 -3.91
C VAL A 431 -23.86 -10.69 -5.27
N ALA A 432 -22.59 -10.62 -5.68
CA ALA A 432 -22.10 -11.28 -6.89
C ALA A 432 -22.22 -12.80 -6.83
N ASN A 433 -21.92 -13.42 -5.68
CA ASN A 433 -22.07 -14.85 -5.48
C ASN A 433 -23.55 -15.31 -5.53
N LEU A 434 -24.48 -14.42 -5.17
CA LEU A 434 -25.92 -14.62 -5.24
C LEU A 434 -26.55 -14.15 -6.57
N ASP A 435 -25.75 -14.03 -7.63
CA ASP A 435 -26.17 -13.62 -8.98
C ASP A 435 -26.84 -12.24 -9.04
N GLY A 436 -26.53 -11.36 -8.09
CA GLY A 436 -27.13 -10.04 -7.98
C GLY A 436 -26.76 -9.09 -9.12
N PHE A 437 -25.61 -9.31 -9.77
CA PHE A 437 -25.19 -8.58 -10.97
C PHE A 437 -25.68 -9.25 -12.27
N GLY A 438 -26.61 -10.21 -12.16
CA GLY A 438 -27.06 -11.06 -13.25
C GLY A 438 -26.08 -12.20 -13.52
N ASP A 439 -26.14 -12.74 -14.75
CA ASP A 439 -25.32 -13.85 -15.21
C ASP A 439 -23.87 -13.40 -15.51
N ILE A 440 -23.11 -13.09 -14.47
CA ILE A 440 -21.66 -12.87 -14.57
C ILE A 440 -20.89 -14.19 -14.47
N TYR A 441 -19.70 -14.25 -15.06
CA TYR A 441 -18.88 -15.46 -15.03
C TYR A 441 -18.34 -15.72 -13.62
N ASP A 442 -18.07 -16.99 -13.29
CA ASP A 442 -17.49 -17.35 -11.98
C ASP A 442 -16.11 -16.68 -11.75
N ASP A 443 -15.34 -16.43 -12.82
CA ASP A 443 -14.11 -15.65 -12.76
C ASP A 443 -14.34 -14.21 -12.26
N ASP A 444 -15.44 -13.58 -12.68
CA ASP A 444 -15.81 -12.23 -12.24
C ASP A 444 -16.27 -12.25 -10.78
N LYS A 445 -17.03 -13.28 -10.36
CA LYS A 445 -17.41 -13.49 -8.95
C LYS A 445 -16.18 -13.60 -8.05
N VAL A 446 -15.21 -14.42 -8.47
CA VAL A 446 -13.92 -14.58 -7.78
C VAL A 446 -13.20 -13.24 -7.65
N SER A 447 -13.21 -12.40 -8.70
CA SER A 447 -12.50 -11.12 -8.68
C SER A 447 -12.96 -10.18 -7.55
N TYR A 448 -14.24 -10.22 -7.17
CA TYR A 448 -14.77 -9.44 -6.05
C TYR A 448 -14.24 -9.96 -4.69
N TYR A 449 -14.14 -11.28 -4.51
CA TYR A 449 -13.54 -11.85 -3.32
C TYR A 449 -12.03 -11.60 -3.26
N GLU A 450 -11.31 -11.71 -4.38
CA GLU A 450 -9.89 -11.37 -4.47
C GLU A 450 -9.64 -9.91 -4.07
N LEU A 451 -10.50 -8.99 -4.54
CA LEU A 451 -10.42 -7.59 -4.15
C LEU A 451 -10.62 -7.42 -2.64
N CYS A 452 -11.57 -8.13 -2.04
CA CYS A 452 -11.78 -8.11 -0.59
C CYS A 452 -10.54 -8.61 0.17
N VAL A 453 -9.99 -9.76 -0.23
CA VAL A 453 -8.80 -10.34 0.41
C VAL A 453 -7.58 -9.41 0.27
N ASN A 454 -7.38 -8.81 -0.91
CA ASN A 454 -6.27 -7.89 -1.16
C ASN A 454 -6.40 -6.57 -0.38
N LEU A 455 -7.63 -6.05 -0.23
CA LEU A 455 -7.92 -4.84 0.56
C LEU A 455 -7.97 -5.11 2.07
N ALA A 456 -8.36 -6.30 2.51
CA ALA A 456 -8.33 -6.66 3.92
C ALA A 456 -6.88 -6.93 4.36
N GLY A 457 -6.14 -7.66 3.53
CA GLY A 457 -4.80 -8.09 3.85
C GLY A 457 -4.75 -8.88 5.15
N VAL A 458 -3.79 -8.56 6.02
CA VAL A 458 -3.68 -9.19 7.36
C VAL A 458 -4.94 -8.97 8.22
N ARG A 459 -5.67 -7.87 8.05
CA ARG A 459 -6.90 -7.58 8.81
C ARG A 459 -8.06 -8.49 8.44
N LEU A 460 -7.94 -9.28 7.36
CA LEU A 460 -8.94 -10.28 7.00
C LEU A 460 -9.25 -11.20 8.18
N ARG A 461 -8.24 -11.56 8.98
CA ARG A 461 -8.41 -12.44 10.14
C ARG A 461 -9.28 -11.83 11.25
N ASP A 462 -9.31 -10.51 11.33
CA ASP A 462 -10.05 -9.75 12.35
C ASP A 462 -11.49 -9.47 11.93
N LEU A 463 -11.86 -9.77 10.67
CA LEU A 463 -13.21 -9.55 10.19
C LEU A 463 -14.17 -10.62 10.74
N PRO A 464 -15.36 -10.23 11.23
CA PRO A 464 -16.41 -11.18 11.60
C PRO A 464 -16.79 -12.13 10.46
N GLU A 465 -16.73 -11.65 9.21
CA GLU A 465 -17.11 -12.39 7.99
C GLU A 465 -15.95 -13.17 7.35
N ALA A 466 -14.76 -13.21 7.98
CA ALA A 466 -13.56 -13.83 7.40
C ALA A 466 -13.76 -15.27 6.94
N GLU A 467 -14.48 -16.06 7.75
CA GLU A 467 -14.78 -17.46 7.47
C GLU A 467 -15.59 -17.62 6.18
N GLU A 468 -16.67 -16.83 6.05
CA GLU A 468 -17.56 -16.83 4.88
C GLU A 468 -16.79 -16.41 3.63
N ILE A 469 -16.04 -15.30 3.71
CA ILE A 469 -15.23 -14.77 2.60
C ILE A 469 -14.24 -15.80 2.07
N LEU A 470 -13.47 -16.42 2.97
CA LEU A 470 -12.42 -17.37 2.58
C LEU A 470 -12.99 -18.65 2.02
N LYS A 471 -14.09 -19.15 2.59
CA LYS A 471 -14.74 -20.38 2.15
C LYS A 471 -15.44 -20.20 0.80
N ASP A 472 -16.22 -19.14 0.63
CA ASP A 472 -16.90 -18.85 -0.64
C ASP A 472 -15.88 -18.65 -1.76
N ARG A 473 -14.81 -17.89 -1.50
CA ARG A 473 -13.71 -17.71 -2.43
C ARG A 473 -13.08 -19.03 -2.84
N LEU A 474 -12.82 -19.91 -1.88
CA LEU A 474 -12.23 -21.22 -2.15
C LEU A 474 -13.15 -22.08 -3.01
N ASP A 475 -14.44 -22.10 -2.70
CA ASP A 475 -15.41 -22.91 -3.43
C ASP A 475 -15.62 -22.40 -4.86
N LEU A 476 -15.63 -21.08 -5.08
CA LEU A 476 -15.64 -20.49 -6.42
C LEU A 476 -14.38 -20.86 -7.23
N TRP A 477 -13.19 -20.80 -6.61
CA TRP A 477 -11.96 -21.22 -7.30
C TRP A 477 -11.96 -22.70 -7.68
N LYS A 478 -12.61 -23.57 -6.88
CA LYS A 478 -12.81 -24.99 -7.25
C LYS A 478 -13.71 -25.13 -8.48
N GLN A 479 -14.74 -24.29 -8.62
CA GLN A 479 -15.67 -24.30 -9.76
C GLN A 479 -15.00 -23.82 -11.05
N VAL A 480 -14.21 -22.75 -10.96
CA VAL A 480 -13.44 -22.16 -12.08
C VAL A 480 -12.36 -23.11 -12.64
N GLN A 481 -11.99 -24.17 -11.90
CA GLN A 481 -10.94 -25.13 -12.28
C GLN A 481 -9.55 -24.48 -12.50
N ASN A 482 -9.29 -23.32 -11.87
CA ASN A 482 -7.97 -22.72 -11.87
C ASN A 482 -7.16 -23.19 -10.67
N THR A 483 -6.23 -24.11 -10.91
CA THR A 483 -5.40 -24.73 -9.86
C THR A 483 -4.60 -23.70 -9.06
N SER A 484 -4.05 -22.67 -9.70
CA SER A 484 -3.22 -21.66 -9.02
C SER A 484 -4.06 -20.80 -8.06
N GLY A 485 -5.21 -20.33 -8.52
CA GLY A 485 -6.16 -19.59 -7.70
C GLY A 485 -6.69 -20.43 -6.53
N MET A 486 -7.06 -21.68 -6.80
CA MET A 486 -7.50 -22.63 -5.77
C MET A 486 -6.41 -22.88 -4.70
N LEU A 487 -5.15 -23.06 -5.09
CA LEU A 487 -4.05 -23.25 -4.15
C LEU A 487 -3.84 -22.01 -3.27
N ASN A 488 -3.89 -20.82 -3.85
CA ASN A 488 -3.79 -19.58 -3.07
C ASN A 488 -4.95 -19.43 -2.09
N ALA A 489 -6.17 -19.75 -2.52
CA ALA A 489 -7.34 -19.74 -1.65
C ALA A 489 -7.26 -20.76 -0.51
N TYR A 490 -6.76 -21.97 -0.79
CA TYR A 490 -6.46 -22.95 0.26
C TYR A 490 -5.40 -22.46 1.23
N ALA A 491 -4.33 -21.81 0.73
CA ALA A 491 -3.28 -21.29 1.60
C ALA A 491 -3.84 -20.24 2.59
N ASP A 492 -4.73 -19.36 2.14
CA ASP A 492 -5.43 -18.41 3.02
C ASP A 492 -6.38 -19.10 4.01
N TRP A 493 -7.15 -20.08 3.53
CA TRP A 493 -8.12 -20.81 4.35
C TRP A 493 -7.45 -21.62 5.46
N LEU A 494 -6.39 -22.38 5.13
CA LEU A 494 -5.64 -23.19 6.09
C LEU A 494 -4.90 -22.31 7.11
N ASP A 495 -4.31 -21.21 6.65
CA ASP A 495 -3.66 -20.22 7.52
C ASP A 495 -4.66 -19.58 8.49
N TRP A 496 -5.86 -19.21 8.01
CA TRP A 496 -6.93 -18.69 8.86
C TRP A 496 -7.35 -19.71 9.91
N LEU A 497 -7.69 -20.95 9.51
CA LEU A 497 -8.08 -22.04 10.42
C LEU A 497 -7.03 -22.30 11.52
N ALA A 498 -5.76 -22.33 11.15
CA ALA A 498 -4.65 -22.49 12.09
C ALA A 498 -4.54 -21.29 13.04
N SER A 499 -4.73 -20.07 12.53
CA SER A 499 -4.64 -18.85 13.34
C SER A 499 -5.76 -18.69 14.37
N VAL A 500 -6.99 -19.11 14.03
CA VAL A 500 -8.14 -19.06 14.96
C VAL A 500 -8.25 -20.31 15.85
N GLY A 501 -7.39 -21.31 15.64
CA GLY A 501 -7.35 -22.53 16.44
C GLY A 501 -8.45 -23.55 16.12
N LYS A 502 -9.04 -23.52 14.92
CA LYS A 502 -10.02 -24.51 14.45
C LYS A 502 -9.32 -25.78 13.93
N TRP A 503 -8.69 -26.53 14.84
CA TRP A 503 -7.79 -27.64 14.51
C TRP A 503 -8.47 -28.86 13.88
N GLU A 504 -9.71 -29.16 14.27
CA GLU A 504 -10.46 -30.28 13.68
C GLU A 504 -10.78 -30.00 12.21
N ASP A 505 -11.29 -28.80 11.92
CA ASP A 505 -11.54 -28.34 10.56
C ASP A 505 -10.25 -28.28 9.72
N LEU A 506 -9.15 -27.79 10.30
CA LEU A 506 -7.84 -27.79 9.64
C LEU A 506 -7.42 -29.20 9.23
N ASN A 507 -7.54 -30.19 10.12
CA ASN A 507 -7.18 -31.57 9.81
C ASN A 507 -8.08 -32.18 8.73
N ASN A 508 -9.37 -31.86 8.73
CA ASN A 508 -10.31 -32.31 7.70
C ASN A 508 -9.91 -31.75 6.33
N GLU A 509 -9.61 -30.46 6.25
CA GLU A 509 -9.19 -29.79 5.01
C GLU A 509 -7.83 -30.28 4.52
N LEU A 510 -6.87 -30.52 5.42
CA LEU A 510 -5.60 -31.17 5.06
C LEU A 510 -5.81 -32.56 4.48
N GLY A 511 -6.79 -33.31 4.97
CA GLY A 511 -7.20 -34.60 4.38
C GLY A 511 -7.71 -34.46 2.94
N ILE A 512 -8.46 -33.39 2.64
CA ILE A 512 -8.94 -33.09 1.28
C ILE A 512 -7.78 -32.73 0.36
N VAL A 513 -6.87 -31.85 0.80
CA VAL A 513 -5.68 -31.47 0.02
C VAL A 513 -4.78 -32.68 -0.24
N ARG A 514 -4.60 -33.56 0.75
CA ARG A 514 -3.87 -34.83 0.58
C ARG A 514 -4.49 -35.70 -0.50
N LYS A 515 -5.82 -35.80 -0.53
CA LYS A 515 -6.54 -36.54 -1.57
C LYS A 515 -6.30 -35.93 -2.96
N PHE A 516 -6.24 -34.61 -3.09
CA PHE A 516 -5.89 -33.95 -4.36
C PHE A 516 -4.49 -34.29 -4.85
N ALA A 517 -3.51 -34.38 -3.93
CA ALA A 517 -2.16 -34.81 -4.28
C ALA A 517 -2.13 -36.28 -4.75
N ILE A 518 -2.84 -37.18 -4.06
CA ILE A 518 -2.95 -38.61 -4.45
C ILE A 518 -3.62 -38.76 -5.82
N GLU A 519 -4.66 -37.97 -6.09
CA GLU A 519 -5.37 -37.92 -7.37
C GLU A 519 -4.60 -37.16 -8.47
N GLN A 520 -3.38 -36.68 -8.18
CA GLN A 520 -2.53 -35.90 -9.09
C GLN A 520 -3.18 -34.62 -9.64
N LYS A 521 -4.15 -34.06 -8.90
CA LYS A 521 -4.76 -32.75 -9.20
C LYS A 521 -3.84 -31.58 -8.87
N ILE A 522 -2.91 -31.80 -7.94
CA ILE A 522 -1.83 -30.88 -7.57
C ILE A 522 -0.53 -31.68 -7.54
N SER A 523 0.60 -31.03 -7.83
CA SER A 523 1.90 -31.69 -7.78
C SER A 523 2.38 -31.89 -6.32
N SER A 524 3.29 -32.84 -6.12
CA SER A 524 3.94 -33.05 -4.81
C SER A 524 4.60 -31.77 -4.28
N LEU A 525 5.15 -30.96 -5.18
CA LEU A 525 5.71 -29.66 -4.83
C LEU A 525 4.64 -28.69 -4.33
N GLN A 526 3.53 -28.55 -5.06
CA GLN A 526 2.44 -27.66 -4.65
C GLN A 526 1.85 -28.08 -3.31
N TYR A 527 1.72 -29.39 -3.07
CA TYR A 527 1.27 -29.91 -1.78
C TYR A 527 2.27 -29.59 -0.66
N PHE A 528 3.57 -29.82 -0.89
CA PHE A 528 4.62 -29.46 0.08
C PHE A 528 4.60 -27.96 0.42
N GLU A 529 4.50 -27.08 -0.57
CA GLU A 529 4.47 -25.61 -0.36
C GLU A 529 3.26 -25.14 0.44
N LEU A 530 2.09 -25.78 0.27
CA LEU A 530 0.92 -25.52 1.10
C LEU A 530 1.17 -25.88 2.57
N LEU A 531 1.73 -27.07 2.80
CA LEU A 531 2.03 -27.57 4.15
C LEU A 531 3.11 -26.74 4.85
N GLU A 532 4.13 -26.31 4.12
CA GLU A 532 5.23 -25.48 4.65
C GLU A 532 4.71 -24.14 5.21
N GLY A 533 3.62 -23.61 4.68
CA GLY A 533 2.95 -22.42 5.22
C GLY A 533 2.43 -22.60 6.66
N LEU A 534 2.14 -23.83 7.08
CA LEU A 534 1.59 -24.15 8.40
C LEU A 534 2.68 -24.36 9.47
N GLU A 535 3.96 -24.42 9.08
CA GLU A 535 5.07 -24.62 10.02
C GLU A 535 5.14 -23.53 11.09
N ALA A 536 4.65 -22.31 10.80
CA ALA A 536 4.59 -21.22 11.76
C ALA A 536 3.76 -21.55 13.02
N TYR A 537 2.80 -22.50 12.91
CA TYR A 537 1.85 -22.83 13.96
C TYR A 537 2.23 -24.08 14.79
N ILE A 538 3.31 -24.79 14.44
CA ILE A 538 3.69 -26.07 15.09
C ILE A 538 4.03 -25.94 16.57
N ASN A 539 4.47 -24.75 17.01
CA ASN A 539 4.78 -24.48 18.41
C ASN A 539 3.53 -24.25 19.25
N VAL A 540 2.43 -23.85 18.59
CA VAL A 540 1.14 -23.62 19.24
C VAL A 540 0.36 -24.92 19.36
N GLN A 541 0.47 -25.83 18.37
CA GLN A 541 -0.26 -27.09 18.35
C GLN A 541 0.66 -28.30 18.06
N PRO A 542 1.06 -29.09 19.07
CA PRO A 542 1.94 -30.24 18.89
C PRO A 542 1.39 -31.34 17.96
N THR A 543 0.07 -31.51 17.89
CA THR A 543 -0.55 -32.49 16.98
C THR A 543 -0.37 -32.10 15.50
N LEU A 544 -0.30 -30.80 15.19
CA LEU A 544 0.03 -30.32 13.85
C LEU A 544 1.45 -30.71 13.46
N ARG A 545 2.42 -30.61 14.38
CA ARG A 545 3.80 -31.05 14.14
C ARG A 545 3.86 -32.52 13.70
N GLN A 546 3.15 -33.40 14.40
CA GLN A 546 3.12 -34.82 14.05
C GLN A 546 2.41 -35.06 12.70
N SER A 547 1.31 -34.35 12.44
CA SER A 547 0.57 -34.44 11.18
C SER A 547 1.46 -34.04 9.99
N LEU A 548 2.15 -32.89 10.09
CA LEU A 548 3.08 -32.40 9.07
C LEU A 548 4.27 -33.36 8.88
N ALA A 549 4.83 -33.91 9.97
CA ALA A 549 5.91 -34.88 9.87
C ALA A 549 5.49 -36.14 9.10
N ASN A 550 4.28 -36.65 9.37
CA ASN A 550 3.73 -37.81 8.66
C ASN A 550 3.51 -37.50 7.16
N ASP A 551 2.98 -36.33 6.84
CA ASP A 551 2.77 -35.90 5.46
C ASP A 551 4.09 -35.72 4.72
N TYR A 552 5.10 -35.13 5.36
CA TYR A 552 6.43 -34.95 4.75
C TYR A 552 7.13 -36.27 4.52
N PHE A 553 7.05 -37.21 5.47
CA PHE A 553 7.60 -38.54 5.31
C PHE A 553 6.91 -39.30 4.16
N GLY A 554 5.59 -39.24 4.09
CA GLY A 554 4.81 -39.85 3.00
C GLY A 554 5.14 -39.26 1.63
N LEU A 555 5.25 -37.93 1.53
CA LEU A 555 5.68 -37.23 0.32
C LEU A 555 7.08 -37.64 -0.10
N ALA A 556 8.00 -37.79 0.86
CA ALA A 556 9.38 -38.12 0.58
C ALA A 556 9.52 -39.57 0.06
N ILE A 557 8.78 -40.51 0.65
CA ILE A 557 8.69 -41.89 0.13
C ILE A 557 8.16 -41.90 -1.30
N ALA A 558 7.06 -41.19 -1.55
CA ALA A 558 6.45 -41.13 -2.87
C ALA A 558 7.40 -40.56 -3.92
N GLU A 559 8.17 -39.53 -3.56
CA GLU A 559 9.19 -38.92 -4.44
C GLU A 559 10.35 -39.87 -4.74
N ILE A 560 10.88 -40.57 -3.72
CA ILE A 560 11.93 -41.59 -3.90
C ILE A 560 11.44 -42.68 -4.86
N ASP A 561 10.24 -43.22 -4.63
CA ASP A 561 9.69 -44.28 -5.46
C ASP A 561 9.37 -43.80 -6.88
N ASN A 562 8.96 -42.54 -7.05
CA ASN A 562 8.73 -41.97 -8.37
C ASN A 562 10.04 -41.77 -9.13
N ALA A 563 11.07 -41.17 -8.51
CA ALA A 563 12.38 -40.97 -9.11
C ALA A 563 13.01 -42.31 -9.56
N LEU A 564 12.93 -43.34 -8.72
CA LEU A 564 13.41 -44.69 -9.06
C LEU A 564 12.63 -45.33 -10.22
N ARG A 565 11.31 -45.10 -10.32
CA ARG A 565 10.50 -45.62 -11.44
C ARG A 565 10.82 -44.92 -12.75
N GLN A 566 11.17 -43.64 -12.71
CA GLN A 566 11.52 -42.85 -13.90
C GLN A 566 13.01 -42.94 -14.26
N GLU A 567 13.82 -43.63 -13.45
CA GLU A 567 15.30 -43.67 -13.58
C GLU A 567 15.93 -42.25 -13.50
N GLU A 568 15.27 -41.35 -12.77
CA GLU A 568 15.69 -39.96 -12.58
C GLU A 568 16.21 -39.73 -11.15
N ILE A 569 16.86 -38.58 -10.93
CA ILE A 569 17.15 -38.08 -9.57
C ILE A 569 15.88 -37.56 -8.92
N GLU A 570 15.84 -37.58 -7.58
CA GLU A 570 14.72 -36.95 -6.86
C GLU A 570 14.62 -35.46 -7.21
N ALA A 571 13.38 -34.95 -7.29
CA ALA A 571 13.14 -33.57 -7.66
C ALA A 571 13.86 -32.58 -6.70
N PRO A 572 14.21 -31.36 -7.16
CA PRO A 572 14.97 -30.41 -6.35
C PRO A 572 14.37 -30.09 -4.97
N PHE A 573 13.04 -30.14 -4.84
CA PHE A 573 12.34 -29.87 -3.58
C PHE A 573 12.52 -30.99 -2.53
N PHE A 574 13.02 -32.17 -2.91
CA PHE A 574 13.23 -33.28 -1.99
C PHE A 574 14.23 -32.94 -0.87
N GLN A 575 15.25 -32.12 -1.17
CA GLN A 575 16.21 -31.68 -0.14
C GLN A 575 15.55 -30.74 0.88
N ASP A 576 14.66 -29.87 0.40
CA ASP A 576 13.86 -28.99 1.26
C ASP A 576 12.95 -29.80 2.18
N LEU A 577 12.26 -30.80 1.61
CA LEU A 577 11.39 -31.72 2.31
C LEU A 577 12.14 -32.52 3.40
N LYS A 578 13.31 -33.07 3.07
CA LYS A 578 14.16 -33.79 4.02
C LYS A 578 14.60 -32.90 5.20
N ARG A 579 15.01 -31.67 4.90
CA ARG A 579 15.39 -30.69 5.92
C ARG A 579 14.22 -30.33 6.82
N ALA A 580 13.05 -30.09 6.24
CA ALA A 580 11.84 -29.75 6.96
C ALA A 580 11.40 -30.92 7.86
N LEU A 581 11.43 -32.16 7.34
CA LEU A 581 11.17 -33.36 8.11
C LEU A 581 12.14 -33.51 9.29
N PHE A 582 13.44 -33.29 9.09
CA PHE A 582 14.42 -33.36 10.18
C PHE A 582 14.12 -32.36 11.32
N TYR A 583 13.61 -31.17 10.97
CA TYR A 583 13.20 -30.18 11.96
C TYR A 583 11.91 -30.57 12.71
N LEU A 584 10.97 -31.23 12.02
CA LEU A 584 9.71 -31.67 12.62
C LEU A 584 9.87 -32.95 13.46
N ASN A 585 10.62 -33.93 12.95
CA ASN A 585 10.89 -35.23 13.56
C ASN A 585 12.20 -35.82 13.01
N SER A 586 13.26 -35.78 13.83
CA SER A 586 14.58 -36.31 13.46
C SER A 586 14.60 -37.81 13.21
N ASP A 587 13.76 -38.57 13.92
CA ASP A 587 13.72 -40.03 13.82
C ASP A 587 13.14 -40.45 12.46
N SER A 588 12.01 -39.86 12.05
CA SER A 588 11.44 -40.06 10.72
C SER A 588 12.38 -39.62 9.59
N ALA A 589 13.18 -38.58 9.80
CA ALA A 589 14.20 -38.17 8.83
C ALA A 589 15.33 -39.20 8.70
N ASN A 590 15.74 -39.85 9.79
CA ASN A 590 16.72 -40.93 9.76
C ASN A 590 16.14 -42.18 9.07
N GLU A 591 14.91 -42.56 9.41
CA GLU A 591 14.18 -43.65 8.74
C GLU A 591 14.07 -43.40 7.23
N LEU A 592 13.84 -42.15 6.81
CA LEU A 592 13.78 -41.80 5.39
C LEU A 592 15.13 -42.01 4.68
N VAL A 593 16.24 -41.70 5.36
CA VAL A 593 17.58 -41.93 4.81
C VAL A 593 17.85 -43.42 4.63
N GLU A 594 17.49 -44.23 5.62
CA GLU A 594 17.59 -45.70 5.54
C GLU A 594 16.70 -46.26 4.41
N TYR A 595 15.45 -45.80 4.31
CA TYR A 595 14.53 -46.17 3.24
C TYR A 595 15.11 -45.84 1.86
N ARG A 596 15.63 -44.62 1.66
CA ARG A 596 16.27 -44.21 0.39
C ARG A 596 17.44 -45.13 0.02
N GLN A 597 18.30 -45.46 0.98
CA GLN A 597 19.43 -46.35 0.76
C GLN A 597 18.99 -47.76 0.40
N GLN A 598 18.01 -48.30 1.13
CA GLN A 598 17.46 -49.64 0.86
C GLN A 598 16.85 -49.72 -0.54
N ARG A 599 15.98 -48.77 -0.91
CA ARG A 599 15.29 -48.76 -2.21
C ARG A 599 16.25 -48.59 -3.38
N ARG A 600 17.29 -47.76 -3.24
CA ARG A 600 18.36 -47.65 -4.25
C ARG A 600 19.14 -48.96 -4.39
N ALA A 601 19.50 -49.62 -3.28
CA ALA A 601 20.18 -50.90 -3.32
C ALA A 601 19.32 -52.01 -3.97
N GLU A 602 18.02 -52.02 -3.72
CA GLU A 602 17.06 -52.91 -4.39
C GLU A 602 16.97 -52.62 -5.90
N ALA A 603 16.86 -51.34 -6.30
CA ALA A 603 16.83 -50.93 -7.69
C ALA A 603 18.10 -51.34 -8.46
N THR A 604 19.28 -51.16 -7.85
CA THR A 604 20.56 -51.62 -8.43
C THR A 604 20.59 -53.15 -8.61
N LYS A 605 20.06 -53.92 -7.64
CA LYS A 605 19.95 -55.39 -7.78
C LYS A 605 19.03 -55.81 -8.93
N LEU A 606 18.04 -54.99 -9.26
CA LEU A 606 17.09 -55.21 -10.36
C LEU A 606 17.58 -54.66 -11.71
N ASN A 607 18.84 -54.20 -11.80
CA ASN A 607 19.43 -53.56 -12.99
C ASN A 607 18.72 -52.28 -13.45
N VAL A 608 17.99 -51.60 -12.56
CA VAL A 608 17.45 -50.26 -12.81
C VAL A 608 18.62 -49.27 -12.73
N GLN A 609 18.76 -48.38 -13.72
CA GLN A 609 19.77 -47.32 -13.66
C GLN A 609 19.39 -46.34 -12.56
N VAL A 610 20.20 -46.30 -11.49
CA VAL A 610 20.05 -45.33 -10.41
C VAL A 610 20.94 -44.14 -10.76
N ALA A 611 20.33 -42.97 -11.00
CA ALA A 611 21.06 -41.75 -11.24
C ALA A 611 21.93 -41.40 -10.02
N SER A 612 23.20 -41.06 -10.24
CA SER A 612 24.15 -40.74 -9.17
C SER A 612 23.94 -39.32 -8.63
N ASP A 613 24.03 -39.17 -7.31
CA ASP A 613 23.97 -37.86 -6.62
C ASP A 613 25.14 -36.93 -7.04
N GLU A 614 26.17 -37.47 -7.69
CA GLU A 614 27.36 -36.74 -8.17
C GLU A 614 27.06 -35.77 -9.34
N ASN A 615 25.94 -35.95 -10.04
CA ASN A 615 25.49 -35.05 -11.12
C ASN A 615 24.62 -33.89 -10.64
N ILE A 616 24.36 -33.76 -9.33
CA ILE A 616 23.72 -32.56 -8.78
C ILE A 616 24.77 -31.45 -8.81
N VAL A 617 24.87 -30.77 -9.96
CA VAL A 617 25.56 -29.49 -10.05
C VAL A 617 24.80 -28.55 -9.13
N SER A 618 25.29 -28.37 -7.92
CA SER A 618 24.93 -27.21 -7.11
C SER A 618 25.42 -26.00 -7.90
N THR A 619 24.57 -25.47 -8.77
CA THR A 619 24.72 -24.10 -9.24
C THR A 619 24.61 -23.24 -8.00
N THR A 620 25.74 -23.02 -7.31
CA THR A 620 25.87 -22.07 -6.22
C THR A 620 25.73 -20.70 -6.84
N GLN A 621 24.48 -20.33 -7.10
CA GLN A 621 24.11 -18.99 -7.48
C GLN A 621 24.61 -18.06 -6.38
N ASN A 622 25.40 -17.09 -6.80
CA ASN A 622 25.98 -16.12 -5.89
C ASN A 622 25.10 -14.86 -5.91
N LEU A 623 24.41 -14.61 -4.80
CA LEU A 623 23.55 -13.44 -4.61
C LEU A 623 24.31 -12.23 -4.05
N ALA A 624 25.63 -12.26 -3.96
CA ALA A 624 26.43 -11.19 -3.36
C ALA A 624 26.29 -9.82 -4.05
N SER A 625 25.88 -9.79 -5.33
CA SER A 625 25.62 -8.55 -6.09
C SER A 625 24.16 -8.09 -6.03
N ILE A 626 23.27 -8.85 -5.41
CA ILE A 626 21.84 -8.54 -5.32
C ILE A 626 21.57 -7.78 -4.03
N ASN A 627 20.90 -6.63 -4.14
CA ASN A 627 20.22 -5.99 -3.01
C ASN A 627 18.76 -6.43 -3.05
N LEU A 628 18.37 -7.31 -2.12
CA LEU A 628 17.04 -7.90 -2.05
C LEU A 628 16.17 -7.15 -1.04
N ALA A 629 14.96 -6.75 -1.43
CA ALA A 629 13.90 -6.42 -0.49
C ALA A 629 12.94 -7.60 -0.36
N LEU A 630 12.65 -8.03 0.88
CA LEU A 630 11.61 -9.01 1.19
C LEU A 630 10.45 -8.29 1.88
N VAL A 631 9.29 -8.28 1.20
CA VAL A 631 8.12 -7.48 1.60
C VAL A 631 6.96 -8.39 2.00
N GLY A 632 6.38 -8.16 3.18
CA GLY A 632 5.24 -8.95 3.70
C GLY A 632 5.68 -10.24 4.41
N GLY A 633 4.87 -11.30 4.37
CA GLY A 633 5.18 -12.58 5.02
C GLY A 633 5.04 -12.61 6.55
N HIS A 634 5.09 -13.80 7.15
CA HIS A 634 5.30 -13.95 8.59
C HIS A 634 6.77 -13.68 8.97
N GLN A 635 6.99 -13.08 10.15
CA GLN A 635 8.34 -12.82 10.68
C GLN A 635 9.24 -14.08 10.69
N ALA A 636 8.69 -15.24 11.06
CA ALA A 636 9.43 -16.50 11.09
C ALA A 636 9.92 -16.91 9.69
N THR A 637 9.04 -16.84 8.69
CA THR A 637 9.38 -17.13 7.29
C THR A 637 10.45 -16.17 6.78
N ARG A 638 10.27 -14.86 6.98
CA ARG A 638 11.24 -13.86 6.52
C ARG A 638 12.63 -14.10 7.10
N ARG A 639 12.72 -14.34 8.42
CA ARG A 639 13.97 -14.63 9.11
C ARG A 639 14.68 -15.85 8.52
N GLU A 640 13.96 -16.94 8.30
CA GLU A 640 14.56 -18.17 7.78
C GLU A 640 14.96 -18.06 6.31
N VAL A 641 14.18 -17.36 5.48
CA VAL A 641 14.54 -17.06 4.09
C VAL A 641 15.81 -16.22 4.04
N ILE A 642 15.89 -15.14 4.81
CA ILE A 642 17.06 -14.27 4.86
C ILE A 642 18.29 -15.06 5.33
N ARG A 643 18.15 -15.85 6.41
CA ARG A 643 19.22 -16.70 6.92
C ARG A 643 19.76 -17.64 5.84
N GLU A 644 18.87 -18.34 5.14
CA GLU A 644 19.23 -19.27 4.08
C GLU A 644 19.93 -18.58 2.89
N LEU A 645 19.40 -17.45 2.41
CA LEU A 645 20.01 -16.71 1.31
C LEU A 645 21.39 -16.14 1.67
N CYS A 646 21.59 -15.71 2.93
CA CYS A 646 22.86 -15.22 3.42
C CYS A 646 23.89 -16.35 3.61
N GLU A 647 23.51 -17.42 4.29
CA GLU A 647 24.42 -18.52 4.67
C GLU A 647 24.79 -19.39 3.47
N ASN A 648 23.85 -19.70 2.58
CA ASN A 648 24.04 -20.68 1.51
C ASN A 648 24.28 -20.06 0.12
N TYR A 649 23.79 -18.83 -0.11
CA TYR A 649 23.83 -18.19 -1.43
C TYR A 649 24.60 -16.86 -1.44
N GLY A 650 25.22 -16.48 -0.32
CA GLY A 650 26.11 -15.32 -0.23
C GLY A 650 25.42 -13.97 -0.37
N LEU A 651 24.10 -13.89 -0.12
CA LEU A 651 23.38 -12.61 -0.08
C LEU A 651 24.00 -11.70 1.00
N LYS A 652 24.37 -10.48 0.61
CA LYS A 652 25.00 -9.51 1.53
C LYS A 652 24.06 -8.41 1.99
N ASN A 653 23.17 -7.97 1.10
CA ASN A 653 22.30 -6.83 1.32
C ASN A 653 20.85 -7.29 1.22
N CYS A 654 20.17 -7.36 2.36
CA CYS A 654 18.75 -7.66 2.43
C CYS A 654 18.03 -6.60 3.26
N VAL A 655 16.91 -6.10 2.74
CA VAL A 655 16.02 -5.19 3.44
C VAL A 655 14.71 -5.91 3.71
N GLU A 656 14.31 -5.91 4.97
CA GLU A 656 13.04 -6.47 5.42
C GLU A 656 12.00 -5.36 5.52
N VAL A 657 10.86 -5.52 4.83
CA VAL A 657 9.70 -4.63 4.97
C VAL A 657 8.56 -5.45 5.56
N ALA A 658 8.37 -5.30 6.87
CA ALA A 658 7.31 -5.97 7.60
C ALA A 658 5.91 -5.48 7.17
N PRO A 659 4.86 -6.28 7.33
CA PRO A 659 3.48 -5.86 7.07
C PRO A 659 2.97 -4.83 8.08
N SER A 660 1.87 -4.14 7.76
CA SER A 660 1.35 -3.02 8.57
C SER A 660 0.83 -3.45 9.95
N SER A 661 0.64 -4.75 10.15
CA SER A 661 0.34 -5.35 11.45
C SER A 661 1.56 -5.40 12.39
N GLU A 662 2.77 -5.39 11.85
CA GLU A 662 4.02 -5.53 12.61
C GLU A 662 4.79 -4.21 12.75
N ALA A 663 4.64 -3.29 11.78
CA ALA A 663 5.35 -2.01 11.76
C ALA A 663 4.49 -0.89 11.16
N TYR A 664 4.79 0.36 11.53
CA TYR A 664 4.20 1.53 10.86
C TYR A 664 4.74 1.65 9.43
N ILE A 665 3.84 1.76 8.46
CA ILE A 665 4.15 1.80 7.04
C ILE A 665 3.69 3.14 6.46
N SER A 666 4.59 3.82 5.77
CA SER A 666 4.27 4.98 4.95
C SER A 666 4.95 4.86 3.60
N ARG A 667 4.39 5.50 2.59
CA ARG A 667 4.93 5.47 1.22
C ARG A 667 6.40 5.91 1.17
N SER A 668 6.74 7.01 1.85
CA SER A 668 8.11 7.53 1.89
C SER A 668 9.06 6.59 2.62
N ASN A 669 8.61 5.95 3.72
CA ASN A 669 9.42 5.00 4.47
C ASN A 669 9.70 3.74 3.64
N VAL A 670 8.67 3.13 3.04
CA VAL A 670 8.84 1.95 2.18
C VAL A 670 9.73 2.28 0.99
N GLN A 671 9.50 3.41 0.31
CA GLN A 671 10.35 3.88 -0.78
C GLN A 671 11.81 4.04 -0.34
N ALA A 672 12.06 4.70 0.78
CA ALA A 672 13.42 4.88 1.30
C ALA A 672 14.10 3.54 1.56
N GLN A 673 13.38 2.56 2.11
CA GLN A 673 13.90 1.22 2.40
C GLN A 673 14.22 0.42 1.13
N ILE A 674 13.33 0.41 0.14
CA ILE A 674 13.45 -0.49 -1.02
C ILE A 674 14.01 0.18 -2.29
N SER A 675 14.22 1.50 -2.29
CA SER A 675 14.71 2.25 -3.46
C SER A 675 16.07 1.77 -4.00
N ASN A 676 16.95 1.31 -3.11
CA ASN A 676 18.28 0.80 -3.48
C ASN A 676 18.31 -0.71 -3.76
N CYS A 677 17.16 -1.37 -3.76
CA CYS A 677 17.05 -2.80 -4.01
C CYS A 677 16.90 -3.08 -5.51
N ASN A 678 17.63 -4.06 -6.02
CA ASN A 678 17.58 -4.51 -7.42
C ASN A 678 16.50 -5.57 -7.64
N LEU A 679 16.13 -6.27 -6.56
CA LEU A 679 15.12 -7.32 -6.55
C LEU A 679 14.18 -7.09 -5.36
N ILE A 680 12.88 -7.09 -5.61
CA ILE A 680 11.85 -6.88 -4.59
C ILE A 680 10.89 -8.06 -4.65
N ALA A 681 10.97 -8.94 -3.66
CA ALA A 681 10.17 -10.15 -3.53
C ALA A 681 9.01 -9.89 -2.57
N VAL A 682 7.77 -10.05 -3.05
CA VAL A 682 6.56 -9.70 -2.30
C VAL A 682 5.76 -10.95 -1.96
N ILE A 683 5.59 -11.26 -0.68
CA ILE A 683 4.80 -12.43 -0.22
C ILE A 683 3.34 -12.01 -0.08
N THR A 684 2.50 -12.39 -1.05
CA THR A 684 1.18 -11.78 -1.31
C THR A 684 0.07 -12.11 -0.33
N GLY A 685 0.22 -13.14 0.51
CA GLY A 685 -0.81 -13.57 1.48
C GLY A 685 -0.79 -12.85 2.84
N TYR A 686 0.21 -12.00 3.10
CA TYR A 686 0.41 -11.38 4.42
C TYR A 686 0.64 -9.88 4.33
N MET A 687 0.20 -9.26 3.24
CA MET A 687 0.32 -7.81 3.08
C MET A 687 -0.89 -7.14 3.71
N GLY A 688 -0.73 -5.96 4.31
CA GLY A 688 -1.87 -5.05 4.52
C GLY A 688 -2.14 -4.26 3.24
N HIS A 689 -3.40 -3.82 3.05
CA HIS A 689 -3.80 -2.95 1.93
C HIS A 689 -2.81 -1.83 1.66
N ASP A 690 -2.42 -1.12 2.72
CA ASP A 690 -1.52 0.02 2.60
C ASP A 690 -0.17 -0.38 2.01
N LEU A 691 0.40 -1.51 2.40
CA LEU A 691 1.69 -1.98 1.88
C LEU A 691 1.58 -2.46 0.43
N SER A 692 0.51 -3.20 0.09
CA SER A 692 0.25 -3.65 -1.28
C SER A 692 0.09 -2.47 -2.24
N GLN A 693 -0.71 -1.48 -1.84
CA GLN A 693 -0.95 -0.27 -2.61
C GLN A 693 0.33 0.55 -2.75
N ILE A 694 1.09 0.75 -1.67
CA ILE A 694 2.36 1.49 -1.70
C ILE A 694 3.34 0.85 -2.68
N VAL A 695 3.55 -0.47 -2.63
CA VAL A 695 4.50 -1.15 -3.53
C VAL A 695 4.01 -1.10 -4.99
N SER A 696 2.71 -1.28 -5.22
CA SER A 696 2.10 -1.18 -6.55
C SER A 696 2.26 0.22 -7.14
N ASP A 697 1.97 1.27 -6.36
CA ASP A 697 2.08 2.66 -6.80
C ASP A 697 3.55 3.06 -7.05
N LEU A 698 4.46 2.68 -6.16
CA LEU A 698 5.89 2.95 -6.34
C LEU A 698 6.44 2.27 -7.62
N LYS A 699 5.90 1.11 -8.00
CA LYS A 699 6.22 0.43 -9.26
C LYS A 699 5.60 1.16 -10.46
N LYS A 700 4.32 1.53 -10.39
CA LYS A 700 3.61 2.26 -11.46
C LYS A 700 4.27 3.60 -11.77
N ASP A 701 4.71 4.30 -10.73
CA ASP A 701 5.35 5.61 -10.82
C ASP A 701 6.82 5.52 -11.27
N GLY A 702 7.34 4.32 -11.55
CA GLY A 702 8.72 4.09 -11.98
C GLY A 702 9.77 4.50 -10.94
N THR A 703 9.35 4.66 -9.68
CA THR A 703 10.22 5.12 -8.59
C THR A 703 11.11 3.99 -8.08
N LEU A 704 10.69 2.74 -8.26
CA LEU A 704 11.48 1.55 -7.94
C LEU A 704 12.36 1.18 -9.14
N THR A 705 13.67 1.20 -8.94
CA THR A 705 14.64 0.71 -9.93
C THR A 705 14.74 -0.81 -9.98
N GLY A 706 14.27 -1.49 -8.93
CA GLY A 706 14.34 -2.94 -8.78
C GLY A 706 13.17 -3.70 -9.41
N ASN A 707 13.42 -4.95 -9.78
CA ASN A 707 12.40 -5.85 -10.29
C ASN A 707 11.46 -6.31 -9.17
N VAL A 708 10.21 -5.85 -9.20
CA VAL A 708 9.16 -6.28 -8.27
C VAL A 708 8.43 -7.51 -8.81
N PHE A 709 8.44 -8.61 -8.05
CA PHE A 709 7.67 -9.80 -8.34
C PHE A 709 6.90 -10.31 -7.12
N PHE A 710 5.71 -10.83 -7.39
CA PHE A 710 4.76 -11.30 -6.40
C PHE A 710 4.86 -12.82 -6.31
N LEU A 711 5.06 -13.33 -5.10
CA LEU A 711 5.28 -14.75 -4.81
C LEU A 711 3.94 -15.46 -4.61
N ALA A 712 3.77 -16.62 -5.25
CA ALA A 712 2.62 -17.50 -5.03
C ALA A 712 2.83 -18.47 -3.84
N CYS A 713 4.05 -18.51 -3.29
CA CYS A 713 4.44 -19.40 -2.20
C CYS A 713 4.57 -18.63 -0.88
N ARG A 714 4.25 -19.31 0.22
CA ARG A 714 4.30 -18.76 1.59
C ARG A 714 5.33 -19.45 2.47
N GLY A 715 5.70 -20.68 2.11
CA GLY A 715 6.73 -21.46 2.78
C GLY A 715 8.13 -20.96 2.46
N LYS A 716 9.04 -21.14 3.41
CA LYS A 716 10.44 -20.71 3.33
C LYS A 716 11.12 -21.21 2.05
N SER A 717 11.05 -22.51 1.78
CA SER A 717 11.77 -23.15 0.68
C SER A 717 11.20 -22.72 -0.68
N GLY A 718 9.88 -22.59 -0.78
CA GLY A 718 9.23 -22.02 -1.96
C GLY A 718 9.68 -20.58 -2.24
N VAL A 719 9.76 -19.73 -1.20
CA VAL A 719 10.20 -18.33 -1.34
C VAL A 719 11.66 -18.26 -1.81
N VAL A 720 12.56 -19.03 -1.18
CA VAL A 720 13.97 -19.11 -1.58
C VAL A 720 14.10 -19.52 -3.04
N ARG A 721 13.40 -20.59 -3.45
CA ARG A 721 13.46 -21.08 -4.83
C ARG A 721 12.94 -20.06 -5.84
N ALA A 722 11.84 -19.38 -5.52
CA ALA A 722 11.29 -18.34 -6.40
C ALA A 722 12.26 -17.16 -6.56
N ILE A 723 12.98 -16.78 -5.51
CA ILE A 723 14.03 -15.76 -5.57
C ILE A 723 15.20 -16.23 -6.46
N LEU A 724 15.70 -17.45 -6.25
CA LEU A 724 16.80 -18.02 -7.02
C LEU A 724 16.47 -18.16 -8.52
N ASN A 725 15.26 -18.61 -8.84
CA ASN A 725 14.77 -18.70 -10.21
C ASN A 725 14.64 -17.33 -10.89
N LYS A 726 14.40 -16.26 -10.12
CA LYS A 726 14.26 -14.90 -10.68
C LYS A 726 15.59 -14.22 -10.98
N VAL A 727 16.67 -14.72 -10.40
CA VAL A 727 18.04 -14.24 -10.61
C VAL A 727 18.75 -15.02 -11.74
N GLN A 728 18.18 -16.13 -12.20
CA GLN A 728 18.54 -16.78 -13.47
C GLN A 728 18.10 -15.92 -14.65
#